data_AF-A0A2E9CUX8-F1
#
_entry.id   AF-A0A2E9CUX8-F1
#
_cell.length_a   1.000
_cell.length_b   1.000
_cell.length_c   1.000
_cell.angle_alpha   90.00
_cell.angle_beta   90.00
_cell.angle_gamma   90.00
#
_symmetry.space_group_name_H-M   'P 1'
#
loop_
_entity.id
_entity.type
_entity.pdbx_description
1 polymer ?
#
loop_
_entity_poly.entity_id
_entity_poly.type
_entity_poly.pdbx_seq_one_letter_code
_entity_poly.pdbx_strand_id
1 'polypeptide(L)'
;MHSVVCHGPIDFVTKFTVDDRVAWAGATSGGSIGVSAESLFGGESREGGVSGTVDVMMGWPTQLQNSYLVAKLGNRIPAYRGVVSIIHRQCYMGNNPYLKPWRYRGQRVQVRQDGQPQWNPNRAGILVQAGANLPNKTAVNLVATSFGSAPSTVYSPGRAGVIRISKPRAAASGGLLTYDAWSAWNNDAGIGGGNSPVPGQTWTNQFQVLARNGAGSFVSIFSGNDLGMDPNLYATADEAYAAADALLPITFTGWDEYKVQAAFDNNPGDNRGGLSLIVETGSGTIDLNGAHIIRECLTDPDWGMGYPESDVDDDWFGAAANTISAEELGISLLWDKQILIDAFIQEIVKHIDAALYVSRTTGKFVLKLIRGDYNPDDLITLDESCISRIEDPSRPSFGELTNSVTVNYWDHQTGKDASLTVTDTAMALVQGAVINTPVQYPGFSNARNATIAGQRDLRALSSPMLNCTIYVDSTAEDLNVGDVFKLNWSKWGIYQLVMRVTSFALGNGKSNQIKLTCVQDIFDTTTKTAVAEPGTGWEDPSQPPGPSVDSLAQELPYYELVQTGGQAQTDSNLVNKPDSGYVMGAAPRPTGGINARMWTDSGNGYESINTLDFCPYCELTVAVGKMETVWSTTGGLDMDTVLAGQHAQIGDEIVRIDAVDTVGNTITVGRGALDTVPQDHAATDSIFVWDLNYGADPTEYVAAEVVDVKIQPVSGSGTVDLGLITERTVTLDGRAWRPYAPGQFKVNGLYYDTSVDYSGELTLTWAHRDRLEQTGGTIVDHTMGDIGPEPGTLYRVQGYVDDVLVHTEDDIAGTTASWDPGLDDGVESGTVRVEVHAKRDGVYSWQAPWHEFLYGAAGQRVTEENDGRVTEGDELRVTED
;
A
#
# COMPACT_ATOMS: atom_id res chain seq x y z
N MET A 1 1.89 16.02 41.42
CA MET A 1 0.54 15.60 40.98
C MET A 1 0.54 14.09 40.84
N HIS A 2 -0.50 13.40 41.31
CA HIS A 2 -0.74 11.98 41.04
C HIS A 2 -2.11 11.86 40.38
N SER A 3 -2.12 11.43 39.11
CA SER A 3 -3.35 11.22 38.33
C SER A 3 -3.63 9.72 38.23
N VAL A 4 -4.84 9.30 38.58
CA VAL A 4 -5.33 7.95 38.30
C VAL A 4 -6.14 8.04 37.00
N VAL A 5 -5.80 7.23 36.01
CA VAL A 5 -6.29 7.38 34.63
C VAL A 5 -7.46 6.44 34.36
N CYS A 6 -7.23 5.14 34.53
CA CYS A 6 -8.22 4.10 34.29
C CYS A 6 -7.89 2.86 35.14
N HIS A 7 -8.80 1.87 35.13
CA HIS A 7 -8.45 0.53 35.60
C HIS A 7 -7.29 -0.02 34.76
N GLY A 8 -6.31 -0.66 35.40
CA GLY A 8 -5.11 -1.22 34.78
C GLY A 8 -4.91 -2.69 35.18
N PRO A 9 -4.03 -3.43 34.48
CA PRO A 9 -3.06 -2.92 33.51
C PRO A 9 -3.64 -2.67 32.13
N ILE A 10 -2.94 -1.82 31.39
CA ILE A 10 -3.16 -1.57 29.96
C ILE A 10 -1.83 -1.84 29.24
N ASP A 11 -1.85 -1.97 27.91
CA ASP A 11 -0.62 -2.25 27.15
C ASP A 11 0.32 -1.04 27.16
N PHE A 12 -0.24 0.12 26.82
CA PHE A 12 0.54 1.35 26.65
C PHE A 12 -0.21 2.59 27.11
N VAL A 13 0.57 3.54 27.61
CA VAL A 13 0.19 4.95 27.63
C VAL A 13 0.86 5.61 26.43
N THR A 14 0.08 6.30 25.59
CA THR A 14 0.54 6.75 24.27
C THR A 14 0.59 8.26 24.08
N LYS A 15 -0.16 9.02 24.89
CA LYS A 15 -0.22 10.48 24.74
C LYS A 15 -0.59 11.19 26.02
N PHE A 16 0.09 12.30 26.28
CA PHE A 16 -0.27 13.30 27.29
C PHE A 16 -0.68 14.59 26.58
N THR A 17 -1.89 15.05 26.87
CA THR A 17 -2.41 16.32 26.35
C THR A 17 -2.68 17.26 27.53
N VAL A 18 -2.23 18.50 27.42
CA VAL A 18 -2.47 19.56 28.40
C VAL A 18 -3.14 20.72 27.67
N ASP A 19 -4.35 21.08 28.09
CA ASP A 19 -5.14 22.16 27.47
C ASP A 19 -5.26 21.99 25.94
N ASP A 20 -5.61 20.77 25.53
CA ASP A 20 -5.74 20.31 24.14
C ASP A 20 -4.46 20.36 23.28
N ARG A 21 -3.29 20.60 23.89
CA ARG A 21 -1.97 20.52 23.23
C ARG A 21 -1.18 19.30 23.68
N VAL A 22 -0.44 18.69 22.75
CA VAL A 22 0.36 17.49 23.02
C VAL A 22 1.60 17.85 23.80
N ALA A 23 1.69 17.41 25.06
CA ALA A 23 2.87 17.58 25.90
C ALA A 23 3.86 16.41 25.75
N TRP A 24 3.35 15.22 25.44
CA TRP A 24 4.16 14.03 25.18
C TRP A 24 3.38 13.06 24.29
N ALA A 25 4.07 12.40 23.38
CA ALA A 25 3.55 11.30 22.56
C ALA A 25 4.61 10.20 22.45
N GLY A 26 4.17 8.95 22.41
CA GLY A 26 5.05 7.78 22.32
C GLY A 26 4.27 6.51 22.62
N ALA A 27 4.95 5.47 23.09
CA ALA A 27 4.30 4.29 23.65
C ALA A 27 5.17 3.77 24.80
N THR A 28 4.64 3.83 26.03
CA THR A 28 5.32 3.29 27.21
C THR A 28 4.46 2.22 27.87
N SER A 29 5.08 1.09 28.22
CA SER A 29 4.49 0.00 29.01
C SER A 29 4.70 0.17 30.52
N GLY A 30 5.26 1.31 30.94
CA GLY A 30 5.48 1.70 32.35
C GLY A 30 6.88 2.24 32.60
N GLY A 31 7.15 2.64 33.84
CA GLY A 31 8.46 3.19 34.26
C GLY A 31 8.53 4.71 34.18
N SER A 32 9.74 5.27 34.25
CA SER A 32 9.96 6.72 34.24
C SER A 32 10.20 7.23 32.82
N ILE A 33 9.47 8.26 32.41
CA ILE A 33 9.64 8.96 31.14
C ILE A 33 9.96 10.44 31.37
N GLY A 34 10.69 11.05 30.42
CA GLY A 34 10.92 12.48 30.39
C GLY A 34 9.85 13.19 29.56
N VAL A 35 9.28 14.27 30.11
CA VAL A 35 8.46 15.23 29.36
C VAL A 35 9.30 16.48 29.19
N SER A 36 9.42 16.99 27.96
CA SER A 36 10.27 18.14 27.61
C SER A 36 9.52 19.05 26.64
N ALA A 37 8.50 19.74 27.16
CA ALA A 37 7.64 20.65 26.41
C ALA A 37 7.58 22.01 27.11
N GLU A 38 8.72 22.58 27.51
CA GLU A 38 8.82 23.86 28.24
C GLU A 38 8.18 25.04 27.50
N SER A 39 8.07 24.95 26.18
CA SER A 39 7.52 26.00 25.30
C SER A 39 6.08 25.75 24.84
N LEU A 40 5.40 24.72 25.37
CA LEU A 40 4.07 24.27 24.91
C LEU A 40 3.00 25.39 24.80
N PHE A 41 3.08 26.39 25.68
CA PHE A 41 2.19 27.55 25.71
C PHE A 41 2.92 28.87 25.41
N GLY A 42 3.97 28.82 24.59
CA GLY A 42 4.76 29.98 24.17
C GLY A 42 5.96 30.29 25.06
N GLY A 43 6.38 29.36 25.92
CA GLY A 43 7.59 29.45 26.73
C GLY A 43 7.55 30.56 27.78
N GLU A 44 8.72 30.97 28.26
CA GLU A 44 8.85 32.01 29.30
C GLU A 44 8.20 33.34 28.93
N SER A 45 8.14 33.65 27.63
CA SER A 45 7.51 34.86 27.10
C SER A 45 5.97 34.85 27.16
N ARG A 46 5.35 33.71 27.51
CA ARG A 46 3.90 33.55 27.66
C ARG A 46 3.57 32.73 28.90
N GLU A 47 2.92 31.57 28.75
CA GLU A 47 2.42 30.77 29.87
C GLU A 47 3.37 29.61 30.25
N GLY A 48 4.55 29.53 29.64
CA GLY A 48 5.51 28.45 29.85
C GLY A 48 5.13 27.17 29.09
N GLY A 49 5.22 26.03 29.78
CA GLY A 49 4.98 24.70 29.24
C GLY A 49 5.09 23.63 30.32
N VAL A 50 5.42 22.40 29.96
CA VAL A 50 5.52 21.28 30.91
C VAL A 50 6.83 20.55 30.72
N SER A 51 7.60 20.36 31.79
CA SER A 51 8.77 19.48 31.73
C SER A 51 9.15 18.83 33.04
N GLY A 52 9.81 17.67 32.96
CA GLY A 52 10.27 16.90 34.10
C GLY A 52 10.04 15.40 33.94
N THR A 53 10.40 14.65 34.98
CA THR A 53 10.24 13.19 34.99
C THR A 53 8.84 12.79 35.46
N VAL A 54 8.21 11.90 34.71
CA VAL A 54 6.89 11.34 35.02
C VAL A 54 7.02 9.83 35.15
N ASP A 55 6.58 9.26 36.28
CA ASP A 55 6.51 7.81 36.44
C ASP A 55 5.12 7.33 35.98
N VAL A 56 5.11 6.39 35.04
CA VAL A 56 3.93 5.68 34.54
C VAL A 56 3.85 4.32 35.22
N MET A 57 2.80 4.12 35.99
CA MET A 57 2.54 2.88 36.73
C MET A 57 1.31 2.23 36.15
N MET A 58 1.45 1.05 35.53
CA MET A 58 0.34 0.41 34.83
C MET A 58 -0.67 -0.26 35.77
N GLY A 59 -0.35 -0.46 37.05
CA GLY A 59 -1.27 -1.10 37.98
C GLY A 59 -1.19 -2.62 37.98
N TRP A 60 -0.10 -3.21 37.49
CA TRP A 60 0.12 -4.66 37.52
C TRP A 60 -0.09 -5.28 38.93
N PRO A 61 -0.57 -6.53 39.04
CA PRO A 61 -0.74 -7.20 40.34
C PRO A 61 0.55 -7.26 41.18
N THR A 62 1.71 -7.32 40.51
CA THR A 62 3.04 -7.36 41.14
C THR A 62 3.65 -5.98 41.38
N GLN A 63 2.96 -4.89 41.02
CA GLN A 63 3.48 -3.52 41.12
C GLN A 63 3.87 -3.18 42.57
N LEU A 64 5.05 -2.56 42.72
CA LEU A 64 5.57 -2.06 43.99
C LEU A 64 5.18 -0.60 44.21
N GLN A 65 5.33 -0.11 45.45
CA GLN A 65 5.11 1.30 45.76
C GLN A 65 6.07 2.20 44.97
N ASN A 66 5.57 3.33 44.48
CA ASN A 66 6.40 4.30 43.79
C ASN A 66 7.42 4.94 44.75
N SER A 67 8.70 4.91 44.39
CA SER A 67 9.78 5.43 45.24
C SER A 67 9.67 6.94 45.49
N TYR A 68 9.23 7.73 44.51
CA TYR A 68 9.04 9.16 44.66
C TYR A 68 7.87 9.50 45.61
N LEU A 69 6.73 8.81 45.49
CA LEU A 69 5.61 9.01 46.43
C LEU A 69 5.98 8.57 47.85
N VAL A 70 6.68 7.44 48.02
CA VAL A 70 7.18 7.01 49.35
C VAL A 70 8.11 8.07 49.95
N ALA A 71 8.99 8.68 49.15
CA ALA A 71 9.88 9.74 49.62
C ALA A 71 9.13 11.02 50.04
N LYS A 72 7.97 11.33 49.44
CA LYS A 72 7.20 12.54 49.75
C LYS A 72 6.11 12.35 50.80
N LEU A 73 5.51 11.16 50.88
CA LEU A 73 4.33 10.85 51.71
C LEU A 73 4.61 9.80 52.79
N GLY A 74 5.77 9.14 52.76
CA GLY A 74 6.11 8.02 53.63
C GLY A 74 5.56 6.67 53.14
N ASN A 75 5.83 5.60 53.89
CA ASN A 75 5.56 4.23 53.44
C ASN A 75 4.10 3.76 53.61
N ARG A 76 3.21 4.59 54.15
CA ARG A 76 1.79 4.28 54.40
C ARG A 76 0.90 4.68 53.21
N ILE A 77 1.32 4.32 52.01
CA ILE A 77 0.58 4.53 50.76
C ILE A 77 0.38 3.18 50.06
N PRO A 78 -0.70 2.96 49.30
CA PRO A 78 -0.83 1.74 48.51
C PRO A 78 0.17 1.72 47.34
N ALA A 79 0.40 0.55 46.74
CA ALA A 79 1.14 0.42 45.49
C ALA A 79 0.30 0.79 44.24
N TYR A 80 -0.95 1.22 44.44
CA TYR A 80 -1.92 1.57 43.39
C TYR A 80 -2.06 0.49 42.30
N ARG A 81 -2.20 -0.77 42.74
CA ARG A 81 -2.48 -1.92 41.86
C ARG A 81 -3.91 -1.84 41.33
N GLY A 82 -4.16 -2.40 40.15
CA GLY A 82 -5.46 -2.40 39.47
C GLY A 82 -5.84 -1.07 38.81
N VAL A 83 -4.97 -0.06 38.86
CA VAL A 83 -5.20 1.24 38.23
C VAL A 83 -3.94 1.81 37.59
N VAL A 84 -4.09 2.41 36.42
CA VAL A 84 -3.02 3.15 35.76
C VAL A 84 -2.84 4.50 36.45
N SER A 85 -1.62 4.77 36.90
CA SER A 85 -1.26 5.98 37.63
C SER A 85 -0.12 6.73 36.95
N ILE A 86 -0.28 8.05 36.82
CA ILE A 86 0.72 8.97 36.27
C ILE A 86 1.21 9.88 37.40
N ILE A 87 2.50 9.78 37.73
CA ILE A 87 3.10 10.46 38.88
C ILE A 87 4.13 11.47 38.39
N HIS A 88 3.81 12.75 38.57
CA HIS A 88 4.66 13.86 38.15
C HIS A 88 5.69 14.19 39.24
N ARG A 89 6.98 13.95 38.96
CA ARG A 89 8.09 14.11 39.93
C ARG A 89 8.59 15.55 39.98
N GLN A 90 7.82 16.41 40.65
CA GLN A 90 8.09 17.86 40.73
C GLN A 90 8.30 18.50 39.33
N CYS A 91 7.52 18.08 38.34
CA CYS A 91 7.59 18.66 37.00
C CYS A 91 7.31 20.17 37.04
N TYR A 92 8.01 20.92 36.19
CA TYR A 92 7.61 22.25 35.78
C TYR A 92 6.27 22.17 35.04
N MET A 93 5.31 23.01 35.42
CA MET A 93 3.93 22.99 34.90
C MET A 93 3.47 24.39 34.46
N GLY A 94 4.40 25.16 33.89
CA GLY A 94 4.14 26.46 33.32
C GLY A 94 4.15 27.58 34.36
N ASN A 95 3.87 28.79 33.87
CA ASN A 95 3.88 30.01 34.66
C ASN A 95 2.46 30.46 35.07
N ASN A 96 1.44 29.67 34.71
CA ASN A 96 0.05 29.95 35.05
C ASN A 96 -0.23 29.50 36.51
N PRO A 97 -0.89 30.32 37.35
CA PRO A 97 -1.25 29.94 38.72
C PRO A 97 -2.28 28.81 38.80
N TYR A 98 -3.00 28.50 37.72
CA TYR A 98 -3.99 27.43 37.67
C TYR A 98 -3.44 26.20 36.94
N LEU A 99 -3.73 25.03 37.49
CA LEU A 99 -3.39 23.77 36.83
C LEU A 99 -4.28 23.57 35.59
N LYS A 100 -3.67 23.60 34.41
CA LYS A 100 -4.35 23.35 33.14
C LYS A 100 -4.92 21.92 33.08
N PRO A 101 -6.02 21.67 32.34
CA PRO A 101 -6.62 20.34 32.22
C PRO A 101 -5.66 19.33 31.57
N TRP A 102 -5.52 18.16 32.18
CA TRP A 102 -4.72 17.05 31.67
C TRP A 102 -5.62 15.94 31.11
N ARG A 103 -5.24 15.40 29.97
CA ARG A 103 -5.85 14.21 29.36
C ARG A 103 -4.75 13.20 29.02
N TYR A 104 -5.09 11.93 29.16
CA TYR A 104 -4.19 10.81 28.93
C TYR A 104 -4.84 9.86 27.92
N ARG A 105 -4.06 9.39 26.94
CA ARG A 105 -4.48 8.32 26.02
C ARG A 105 -3.78 7.03 26.42
N GLY A 106 -4.56 5.98 26.61
CA GLY A 106 -4.09 4.63 26.89
C GLY A 106 -4.67 3.63 25.91
N GLN A 107 -3.95 2.54 25.67
CA GLN A 107 -4.36 1.44 24.79
C GLN A 107 -4.40 0.14 25.59
N ARG A 108 -5.52 -0.58 25.50
CA ARG A 108 -5.69 -1.94 26.01
C ARG A 108 -6.28 -2.82 24.91
N VAL A 109 -5.51 -3.82 24.51
CA VAL A 109 -5.75 -4.76 23.44
C VAL A 109 -5.27 -6.16 23.85
N GLN A 110 -4.02 -6.28 24.35
CA GLN A 110 -3.36 -7.58 24.54
C GLN A 110 -3.41 -8.09 25.99
N VAL A 111 -3.89 -7.27 26.90
CA VAL A 111 -4.01 -7.60 28.33
C VAL A 111 -5.42 -7.31 28.83
N ARG A 112 -5.87 -8.12 29.78
CA ARG A 112 -7.10 -7.90 30.54
C ARG A 112 -6.83 -7.03 31.78
N GLN A 113 -7.88 -6.58 32.45
CA GLN A 113 -7.79 -5.76 33.67
C GLN A 113 -7.06 -6.46 34.85
N ASP A 114 -6.97 -7.78 34.88
CA ASP A 114 -6.25 -8.53 35.92
C ASP A 114 -4.77 -8.81 35.56
N GLY A 115 -4.33 -8.37 34.37
CA GLY A 115 -2.99 -8.60 33.83
C GLY A 115 -2.81 -9.96 33.16
N GLN A 116 -3.87 -10.76 33.01
CA GLN A 116 -3.82 -11.95 32.17
C GLN A 116 -3.78 -11.56 30.68
N PRO A 117 -3.24 -12.44 29.82
CA PRO A 117 -3.33 -12.28 28.37
C PRO A 117 -4.78 -12.17 27.90
N GLN A 118 -5.02 -11.38 26.86
CA GLN A 118 -6.32 -11.29 26.22
C GLN A 118 -6.73 -12.64 25.61
N TRP A 119 -8.04 -12.95 25.59
CA TRP A 119 -8.55 -14.10 24.84
C TRP A 119 -8.29 -13.90 23.35
N ASN A 120 -7.84 -14.94 22.64
CA ASN A 120 -7.52 -14.88 21.21
C ASN A 120 -6.74 -13.59 20.81
N PRO A 121 -5.51 -13.40 21.34
CA PRO A 121 -4.78 -12.12 21.26
C PRO A 121 -4.46 -11.69 19.81
N ASN A 122 -4.37 -12.65 18.89
CA ASN A 122 -4.08 -12.40 17.48
C ASN A 122 -5.26 -11.82 16.69
N ARG A 123 -6.46 -11.86 17.26
CA ARG A 123 -7.68 -11.27 16.68
C ARG A 123 -8.16 -10.05 17.48
N ALA A 124 -7.48 -9.74 18.60
CA ALA A 124 -7.88 -8.65 19.48
C ALA A 124 -7.58 -7.28 18.87
N GLY A 125 -6.37 -7.10 18.33
CA GLY A 125 -5.94 -5.81 17.78
C GLY A 125 -6.29 -5.63 16.31
N ILE A 126 -6.97 -4.53 15.98
CA ILE A 126 -7.31 -4.13 14.61
C ILE A 126 -6.64 -2.80 14.30
N LEU A 127 -5.88 -2.74 13.21
CA LEU A 127 -5.20 -1.51 12.77
C LEU A 127 -6.24 -0.50 12.26
N VAL A 128 -6.18 0.73 12.77
CA VAL A 128 -7.15 1.79 12.40
C VAL A 128 -7.00 2.26 10.95
N GLN A 129 -5.78 2.21 10.39
CA GLN A 129 -5.49 2.58 9.00
C GLN A 129 -5.68 1.39 8.04
N ALA A 130 -6.92 0.91 7.93
CA ALA A 130 -7.30 -0.12 6.98
C ALA A 130 -7.09 0.36 5.53
N GLY A 131 -6.04 -0.13 4.87
CA GLY A 131 -5.74 0.16 3.45
C GLY A 131 -4.54 1.07 3.18
N ALA A 132 -3.96 1.71 4.21
CA ALA A 132 -2.66 2.37 4.07
C ALA A 132 -1.56 1.31 4.20
N ASN A 133 -0.61 1.29 3.25
CA ASN A 133 0.58 0.46 3.39
C ASN A 133 1.35 0.90 4.64
N LEU A 134 1.79 -0.04 5.47
CA LEU A 134 2.75 0.30 6.52
C LEU A 134 4.06 0.72 5.84
N PRO A 135 4.82 1.67 6.41
CA PRO A 135 5.94 2.33 5.72
C PRO A 135 7.01 1.38 5.20
N ASN A 136 7.21 0.24 5.85
CA ASN A 136 8.23 -0.73 5.47
C ASN A 136 7.60 -1.99 4.89
N LYS A 137 7.48 -2.05 3.57
CA LYS A 137 6.96 -3.21 2.83
C LYS A 137 8.11 -4.08 2.33
N THR A 138 8.13 -5.35 2.74
CA THR A 138 9.17 -6.31 2.37
C THR A 138 8.56 -7.59 1.83
N ALA A 139 9.23 -8.25 0.88
CA ALA A 139 8.84 -9.56 0.40
C ALA A 139 9.62 -10.65 1.13
N VAL A 140 8.92 -11.73 1.51
CA VAL A 140 9.51 -12.99 1.96
C VAL A 140 9.38 -13.96 0.80
N ASN A 141 10.43 -14.12 -0.01
CA ASN A 141 10.47 -15.06 -1.14
C ASN A 141 11.35 -16.26 -0.79
N LEU A 142 10.73 -17.38 -0.44
CA LEU A 142 11.41 -18.59 0.02
C LEU A 142 11.23 -19.70 -1.02
N VAL A 143 12.33 -20.11 -1.66
CA VAL A 143 12.32 -21.15 -2.70
C VAL A 143 12.15 -22.53 -2.09
N ALA A 144 11.13 -23.29 -2.49
CA ALA A 144 10.80 -24.57 -1.86
C ALA A 144 11.93 -25.61 -1.98
N THR A 145 12.70 -25.59 -3.07
CA THR A 145 13.85 -26.49 -3.30
C THR A 145 15.00 -26.32 -2.31
N SER A 146 14.92 -25.36 -1.39
CA SER A 146 15.93 -25.10 -0.35
C SER A 146 15.50 -25.50 1.06
N PHE A 147 14.28 -26.04 1.26
CA PHE A 147 13.63 -26.16 2.57
C PHE A 147 14.14 -27.30 3.48
N GLY A 148 15.45 -27.58 3.55
CA GLY A 148 16.00 -28.62 4.45
C GLY A 148 15.82 -28.34 5.95
N SER A 149 15.36 -27.14 6.32
CA SER A 149 14.85 -26.75 7.64
C SER A 149 13.86 -25.59 7.47
N ALA A 150 13.02 -25.31 8.47
CA ALA A 150 12.00 -24.26 8.42
C ALA A 150 12.59 -22.85 8.21
N PRO A 151 12.62 -22.33 6.96
CA PRO A 151 13.19 -21.03 6.67
C PRO A 151 12.33 -19.95 7.30
N SER A 152 12.98 -18.88 7.78
CA SER A 152 12.26 -17.83 8.49
C SER A 152 12.95 -16.48 8.40
N THR A 153 12.14 -15.42 8.44
CA THR A 153 12.58 -14.03 8.54
C THR A 153 12.07 -13.43 9.84
N VAL A 154 12.94 -12.70 10.56
CA VAL A 154 12.60 -12.03 11.82
C VAL A 154 12.43 -10.53 11.59
N TYR A 155 11.38 -9.97 12.17
CA TYR A 155 11.02 -8.57 12.16
C TYR A 155 10.95 -8.06 13.59
N SER A 156 11.56 -6.91 13.88
CA SER A 156 11.64 -6.34 15.23
C SER A 156 10.98 -4.96 15.30
N PRO A 157 9.66 -4.82 15.07
CA PRO A 157 8.98 -3.53 15.08
C PRO A 157 8.83 -2.96 16.51
N GLY A 158 9.17 -3.72 17.55
CA GLY A 158 8.99 -3.36 18.95
C GLY A 158 7.54 -3.54 19.40
N ARG A 159 7.32 -3.59 20.72
CA ARG A 159 6.01 -3.92 21.31
C ARG A 159 4.83 -3.06 20.84
N ALA A 160 5.08 -1.79 20.55
CA ALA A 160 4.08 -0.84 20.04
C ALA A 160 3.98 -0.84 18.51
N GLY A 161 4.87 -1.56 17.84
CA GLY A 161 4.88 -1.75 16.41
C GLY A 161 3.92 -2.84 15.96
N VAL A 162 3.73 -2.86 14.66
CA VAL A 162 2.72 -3.65 13.96
C VAL A 162 3.40 -4.38 12.80
N ILE A 163 2.95 -5.60 12.55
CA ILE A 163 3.29 -6.35 11.34
C ILE A 163 1.98 -6.73 10.64
N ARG A 164 1.87 -6.45 9.34
CA ARG A 164 0.76 -6.86 8.48
C ARG A 164 1.28 -7.80 7.41
N ILE A 165 0.65 -8.96 7.27
CA ILE A 165 1.04 -9.98 6.30
C ILE A 165 -0.06 -10.08 5.24
N SER A 166 0.31 -9.99 3.97
CA SER A 166 -0.57 -10.15 2.82
C SER A 166 0.04 -11.05 1.75
N LYS A 167 -0.79 -11.54 0.82
CA LYS A 167 -0.35 -12.43 -0.26
C LYS A 167 -1.10 -12.15 -1.57
N PRO A 168 -0.76 -11.07 -2.30
CA PRO A 168 -1.21 -10.93 -3.68
C PRO A 168 -0.62 -12.05 -4.56
N ARG A 169 -1.21 -12.29 -5.74
CA ARG A 169 -0.57 -13.09 -6.79
C ARG A 169 0.82 -12.55 -7.13
N ALA A 170 1.76 -13.42 -7.48
CA ALA A 170 3.09 -13.05 -7.94
C ALA A 170 3.02 -12.01 -9.07
N ALA A 171 2.21 -12.28 -10.10
CA ALA A 171 1.98 -11.36 -11.22
C ALA A 171 1.33 -10.02 -10.81
N ALA A 172 0.55 -9.99 -9.73
CA ALA A 172 -0.13 -8.79 -9.23
C ALA A 172 0.67 -8.06 -8.14
N SER A 173 1.87 -8.53 -7.82
CA SER A 173 2.67 -8.00 -6.70
C SER A 173 3.57 -6.82 -7.07
N GLY A 174 3.60 -6.41 -8.35
CA GLY A 174 4.55 -5.42 -8.85
C GLY A 174 6.00 -5.91 -8.82
N GLY A 175 6.21 -7.21 -9.09
CA GLY A 175 7.54 -7.84 -9.09
C GLY A 175 8.09 -8.21 -7.71
N LEU A 176 7.37 -7.93 -6.63
CA LEU A 176 7.82 -8.22 -5.26
C LEU A 176 7.79 -9.71 -4.90
N LEU A 177 6.78 -10.46 -5.36
CA LEU A 177 6.57 -11.86 -5.04
C LEU A 177 6.92 -12.76 -6.22
N THR A 178 7.56 -13.90 -5.92
CA THR A 178 8.02 -14.87 -6.93
C THR A 178 7.08 -16.08 -7.06
N TYR A 179 6.42 -16.51 -5.97
CA TYR A 179 5.72 -17.80 -5.92
C TYR A 179 4.27 -17.71 -5.40
N ASP A 180 3.33 -18.28 -6.15
CA ASP A 180 1.92 -18.33 -5.73
C ASP A 180 1.62 -19.42 -4.69
N ALA A 181 2.35 -20.54 -4.71
CA ALA A 181 2.26 -21.62 -3.73
C ALA A 181 3.52 -22.51 -3.79
N TRP A 182 3.65 -23.43 -2.84
CA TRP A 182 4.71 -24.46 -2.86
C TRP A 182 4.16 -25.86 -2.70
N SER A 183 4.95 -26.84 -3.11
CA SER A 183 4.67 -28.27 -2.98
C SER A 183 5.91 -29.03 -2.53
N ALA A 184 5.73 -29.99 -1.62
CA ALA A 184 6.79 -30.90 -1.18
C ALA A 184 6.96 -32.12 -2.12
N TRP A 185 6.39 -32.08 -3.33
CA TRP A 185 6.39 -33.20 -4.27
C TRP A 185 6.77 -32.76 -5.68
N ASN A 186 7.48 -33.63 -6.40
CA ASN A 186 8.01 -33.36 -7.73
C ASN A 186 6.94 -33.37 -8.83
N ASN A 187 5.75 -33.90 -8.56
CA ASN A 187 4.59 -33.86 -9.46
C ASN A 187 3.28 -33.98 -8.67
N ASP A 188 2.17 -33.64 -9.33
CA ASP A 188 0.82 -33.70 -8.75
C ASP A 188 0.23 -35.13 -8.79
N ALA A 189 0.87 -36.05 -9.52
CA ALA A 189 0.48 -37.46 -9.61
C ALA A 189 1.04 -38.31 -8.46
N GLY A 190 1.63 -37.68 -7.43
CA GLY A 190 2.30 -38.33 -6.30
C GLY A 190 1.37 -39.22 -5.47
N ILE A 191 1.20 -40.47 -5.89
CA ILE A 191 0.53 -41.53 -5.13
C ILE A 191 1.48 -41.98 -4.01
N GLY A 192 1.16 -41.62 -2.77
CA GLY A 192 1.55 -42.34 -1.55
C GLY A 192 3.06 -42.40 -1.27
N GLY A 193 3.60 -41.35 -0.64
CA GLY A 193 4.97 -41.39 -0.12
C GLY A 193 5.31 -40.35 0.95
N GLY A 194 4.55 -39.25 1.07
CA GLY A 194 4.74 -38.21 2.09
C GLY A 194 3.48 -37.97 2.94
N ASN A 195 3.56 -37.03 3.89
CA ASN A 195 2.52 -36.68 4.87
C ASN A 195 1.19 -36.14 4.28
N SER A 196 0.94 -36.19 2.96
CA SER A 196 -0.33 -35.75 2.38
C SER A 196 -1.47 -36.72 2.74
N PRO A 197 -2.53 -36.26 3.42
CA PRO A 197 -3.69 -37.09 3.79
C PRO A 197 -4.57 -37.52 2.60
N VAL A 198 -4.53 -36.80 1.47
CA VAL A 198 -5.40 -37.04 0.30
C VAL A 198 -4.56 -37.21 -0.96
N PRO A 199 -4.68 -38.33 -1.69
CA PRO A 199 -3.95 -38.54 -2.93
C PRO A 199 -4.21 -37.45 -3.98
N GLY A 200 -3.14 -36.92 -4.58
CA GLY A 200 -3.20 -35.87 -5.61
C GLY A 200 -3.31 -34.44 -5.07
N GLN A 201 -3.39 -34.25 -3.75
CA GLN A 201 -3.31 -32.94 -3.12
C GLN A 201 -1.89 -32.72 -2.57
N THR A 202 -1.15 -31.80 -3.19
CA THR A 202 0.28 -31.61 -2.94
C THR A 202 0.66 -30.15 -2.73
N TRP A 203 -0.25 -29.19 -2.97
CA TRP A 203 0.03 -27.76 -2.93
C TRP A 203 -0.40 -27.12 -1.61
N THR A 204 0.37 -26.13 -1.14
CA THR A 204 0.06 -25.39 0.09
C THR A 204 0.66 -23.98 0.11
N ASN A 205 0.11 -23.14 0.98
CA ASN A 205 0.62 -21.81 1.34
C ASN A 205 0.79 -21.65 2.85
N GLN A 206 0.87 -22.77 3.58
CA GLN A 206 0.99 -22.75 5.03
C GLN A 206 2.30 -22.08 5.47
N PHE A 207 2.16 -21.20 6.45
CA PHE A 207 3.25 -20.54 7.16
C PHE A 207 2.89 -20.41 8.64
N GLN A 208 3.88 -20.10 9.47
CA GLN A 208 3.71 -19.82 10.89
C GLN A 208 4.23 -18.42 11.20
N VAL A 209 3.61 -17.79 12.19
CA VAL A 209 4.16 -16.58 12.82
C VAL A 209 4.42 -16.91 14.28
N LEU A 210 5.67 -16.74 14.67
CA LEU A 210 6.08 -16.84 16.06
C LEU A 210 6.43 -15.45 16.58
N ALA A 211 6.27 -15.19 17.87
CA ALA A 211 6.61 -13.91 18.46
C ALA A 211 7.30 -14.05 19.81
N ARG A 212 8.03 -13.01 20.22
CA ARG A 212 8.67 -12.94 21.55
C ARG A 212 8.76 -11.51 22.07
N ASN A 213 8.94 -11.41 23.38
CA ASN A 213 9.28 -10.16 24.06
C ASN A 213 10.69 -10.25 24.63
N GLY A 214 11.51 -9.22 24.38
CA GLY A 214 12.92 -9.15 24.75
C GLY A 214 13.72 -10.43 24.38
N ALA A 215 14.57 -10.87 25.30
CA ALA A 215 15.41 -12.06 25.12
C ALA A 215 14.69 -13.41 25.32
N GLY A 216 13.35 -13.42 25.32
CA GLY A 216 12.55 -14.64 25.47
C GLY A 216 12.66 -15.61 24.28
N SER A 217 12.09 -16.81 24.44
CA SER A 217 11.91 -17.76 23.33
C SER A 217 10.74 -17.35 22.45
N PHE A 218 10.84 -17.63 21.15
CA PHE A 218 9.72 -17.48 20.22
C PHE A 218 8.60 -18.45 20.57
N VAL A 219 7.39 -17.93 20.70
CA VAL A 219 6.14 -18.69 20.90
C VAL A 219 5.36 -18.63 19.60
N SER A 220 4.82 -19.77 19.15
CA SER A 220 3.92 -19.77 18.00
C SER A 220 2.65 -19.00 18.36
N ILE A 221 2.43 -17.89 17.66
CA ILE A 221 1.22 -17.10 17.83
C ILE A 221 0.23 -17.37 16.69
N PHE A 222 0.66 -17.97 15.60
CA PHE A 222 -0.19 -18.27 14.47
C PHE A 222 0.37 -19.40 13.63
N SER A 223 -0.50 -20.24 13.10
CA SER A 223 -0.20 -21.24 12.09
C SER A 223 -1.21 -21.21 10.95
N GLY A 224 -0.79 -21.60 9.75
CA GLY A 224 -1.68 -21.73 8.59
C GLY A 224 -2.85 -22.70 8.81
N ASN A 225 -2.78 -23.60 9.79
CA ASN A 225 -3.92 -24.44 10.17
C ASN A 225 -5.01 -23.61 10.89
N ASP A 226 -4.62 -22.62 11.71
CA ASP A 226 -5.55 -21.74 12.41
C ASP A 226 -6.34 -20.83 11.45
N LEU A 227 -5.85 -20.74 10.22
CA LEU A 227 -6.49 -20.03 9.13
C LEU A 227 -7.63 -20.83 8.48
N GLY A 228 -7.76 -22.13 8.77
CA GLY A 228 -8.66 -22.99 7.99
C GLY A 228 -8.07 -23.35 6.62
N MET A 229 -6.75 -23.21 6.43
CA MET A 229 -6.09 -23.86 5.29
C MET A 229 -6.22 -25.37 5.47
N ASP A 230 -6.56 -26.07 4.38
CA ASP A 230 -6.85 -27.50 4.42
C ASP A 230 -5.59 -28.26 4.87
N PRO A 231 -5.64 -28.98 6.01
CA PRO A 231 -4.52 -29.83 6.42
C PRO A 231 -4.25 -30.95 5.40
N ASN A 232 -5.22 -31.25 4.53
CA ASN A 232 -5.09 -32.21 3.45
C ASN A 232 -4.39 -31.67 2.20
N LEU A 233 -4.01 -30.39 2.20
CA LEU A 233 -3.41 -29.68 1.06
C LEU A 233 -4.42 -29.45 -0.07
N TYR A 234 -3.95 -28.87 -1.18
CA TYR A 234 -4.79 -28.51 -2.33
C TYR A 234 -4.37 -29.24 -3.60
N ALA A 235 -5.31 -29.44 -4.52
CA ALA A 235 -5.04 -30.14 -5.78
C ALA A 235 -4.21 -29.28 -6.74
N THR A 236 -4.34 -27.95 -6.66
CA THR A 236 -3.61 -27.00 -7.50
C THR A 236 -2.98 -25.87 -6.69
N ALA A 237 -1.95 -25.24 -7.26
CA ALA A 237 -1.36 -24.02 -6.71
C ALA A 237 -2.37 -22.88 -6.58
N ASP A 238 -3.32 -22.79 -7.51
CA ASP A 238 -4.38 -21.77 -7.53
C ASP A 238 -5.37 -21.92 -6.38
N GLU A 239 -5.79 -23.15 -6.08
CA GLU A 239 -6.63 -23.45 -4.91
C GLU A 239 -5.90 -23.13 -3.60
N ALA A 240 -4.62 -23.49 -3.50
CA ALA A 240 -3.79 -23.15 -2.34
C ALA A 240 -3.61 -21.63 -2.18
N TYR A 241 -3.48 -20.89 -3.28
CA TYR A 241 -3.46 -19.43 -3.27
C TYR A 241 -4.80 -18.86 -2.81
N ALA A 242 -5.91 -19.30 -3.42
CA ALA A 242 -7.24 -18.77 -3.14
C ALA A 242 -7.63 -18.96 -1.67
N ALA A 243 -7.26 -20.10 -1.08
CA ALA A 243 -7.46 -20.34 0.34
C ALA A 243 -6.65 -19.40 1.24
N ALA A 244 -5.41 -19.06 0.86
CA ALA A 244 -4.60 -18.10 1.60
C ALA A 244 -5.11 -16.66 1.45
N ASP A 245 -5.44 -16.25 0.23
CA ASP A 245 -5.93 -14.91 -0.12
C ASP A 245 -7.29 -14.60 0.53
N ALA A 246 -8.16 -15.60 0.70
CA ALA A 246 -9.43 -15.44 1.39
C ALA A 246 -9.28 -15.03 2.87
N LEU A 247 -8.10 -15.21 3.45
CA LEU A 247 -7.84 -15.08 4.88
C LEU A 247 -6.85 -13.98 5.24
N LEU A 248 -6.14 -13.46 4.23
CA LEU A 248 -5.19 -12.37 4.34
C LEU A 248 -5.83 -11.07 3.79
N PRO A 249 -5.41 -9.88 4.24
CA PRO A 249 -4.29 -9.61 5.14
C PRO A 249 -4.60 -9.91 6.61
N ILE A 250 -3.56 -10.20 7.40
CA ILE A 250 -3.65 -10.30 8.87
C ILE A 250 -2.66 -9.35 9.50
N THR A 251 -3.09 -8.71 10.58
CA THR A 251 -2.25 -7.83 11.39
C THR A 251 -1.92 -8.47 12.73
N PHE A 252 -0.66 -8.38 13.17
CA PHE A 252 -0.22 -8.78 14.50
C PHE A 252 0.39 -7.59 15.26
N THR A 253 0.15 -7.55 16.58
CA THR A 253 0.52 -6.44 17.47
C THR A 253 0.92 -6.95 18.85
N GLY A 254 1.63 -6.11 19.62
CA GLY A 254 1.89 -6.35 21.05
C GLY A 254 3.14 -7.14 21.40
N TRP A 255 3.96 -7.49 20.41
CA TRP A 255 5.22 -8.22 20.60
C TRP A 255 6.42 -7.42 20.10
N ASP A 256 7.57 -7.61 20.75
CA ASP A 256 8.82 -6.94 20.35
C ASP A 256 9.32 -7.43 18.99
N GLU A 257 9.22 -8.74 18.75
CA GLU A 257 9.69 -9.38 17.52
C GLU A 257 8.72 -10.44 17.02
N TYR A 258 8.64 -10.56 15.69
CA TYR A 258 7.87 -11.55 14.95
C TYR A 258 8.79 -12.33 14.02
N LYS A 259 8.58 -13.62 13.93
CA LYS A 259 9.30 -14.52 13.03
C LYS A 259 8.29 -15.18 12.11
N VAL A 260 8.33 -14.80 10.84
CA VAL A 260 7.54 -15.43 9.78
C VAL A 260 8.32 -16.62 9.26
N GLN A 261 7.73 -17.81 9.36
CA GLN A 261 8.40 -19.08 9.10
C GLN A 261 7.59 -19.91 8.12
N ALA A 262 8.21 -20.41 7.05
CA ALA A 262 7.55 -21.32 6.13
C ALA A 262 7.45 -22.73 6.75
N ALA A 263 6.49 -23.52 6.26
CA ALA A 263 6.53 -24.96 6.44
C ALA A 263 7.78 -25.55 5.75
N PHE A 264 8.25 -26.70 6.24
CA PHE A 264 9.50 -27.31 5.77
C PHE A 264 9.32 -28.76 5.39
N ASP A 265 10.22 -29.25 4.56
CA ASP A 265 10.32 -30.66 4.22
C ASP A 265 11.77 -31.15 4.33
N ASN A 266 11.95 -32.35 4.90
CA ASN A 266 13.29 -32.90 5.12
C ASN A 266 13.98 -33.38 3.83
N ASN A 267 13.28 -33.41 2.69
CA ASN A 267 13.79 -33.89 1.41
C ASN A 267 13.65 -32.83 0.29
N PRO A 268 14.34 -31.67 0.37
CA PRO A 268 14.06 -30.53 -0.51
C PRO A 268 14.29 -30.76 -2.02
N GLY A 269 14.88 -31.90 -2.41
CA GLY A 269 15.20 -32.23 -3.80
C GLY A 269 14.02 -32.59 -4.69
N ASP A 270 12.82 -32.85 -4.13
CA ASP A 270 11.58 -33.06 -4.88
C ASP A 270 10.60 -31.88 -4.77
N ASN A 271 10.92 -30.84 -4.02
CA ASN A 271 10.05 -29.68 -3.83
C ASN A 271 9.88 -28.87 -5.12
N ARG A 272 8.73 -28.19 -5.24
CA ARG A 272 8.41 -27.26 -6.34
C ARG A 272 7.80 -25.96 -5.81
N GLY A 273 7.98 -24.88 -6.56
CA GLY A 273 7.45 -23.56 -6.22
C GLY A 273 8.18 -22.90 -5.04
N GLY A 274 7.44 -22.16 -4.21
CA GLY A 274 7.98 -21.44 -3.06
C GLY A 274 6.91 -20.72 -2.23
N LEU A 275 7.28 -20.26 -1.04
CA LEU A 275 6.43 -19.39 -0.24
C LEU A 275 6.83 -17.94 -0.51
N SER A 276 5.92 -17.19 -1.13
CA SER A 276 6.02 -15.73 -1.22
C SER A 276 4.93 -15.05 -0.40
N LEU A 277 5.32 -14.12 0.47
CA LEU A 277 4.44 -13.29 1.30
C LEU A 277 4.93 -11.84 1.30
N ILE A 278 4.02 -10.88 1.38
CA ILE A 278 4.35 -9.49 1.68
C ILE A 278 4.21 -9.28 3.19
N VAL A 279 5.26 -8.72 3.79
CA VAL A 279 5.29 -8.33 5.19
C VAL A 279 5.52 -6.84 5.28
N GLU A 280 4.54 -6.13 5.83
CA GLU A 280 4.60 -4.70 6.08
C GLU A 280 4.82 -4.47 7.58
N THR A 281 5.71 -3.55 7.95
CA THR A 281 5.97 -3.18 9.34
C THR A 281 5.89 -1.68 9.56
N GLY A 282 5.44 -1.28 10.75
CA GLY A 282 5.33 0.13 11.11
C GLY A 282 4.77 0.33 12.50
N SER A 283 4.42 1.58 12.80
CA SER A 283 3.64 1.95 13.98
C SER A 283 2.23 2.32 13.56
N GLY A 284 1.23 1.99 14.36
CA GLY A 284 -0.16 2.32 14.06
C GLY A 284 -1.00 2.46 15.32
N THR A 285 -2.14 3.15 15.18
CA THR A 285 -3.18 3.13 16.22
C THR A 285 -3.93 1.81 16.09
N ILE A 286 -4.09 1.11 17.22
CA ILE A 286 -4.78 -0.18 17.27
C ILE A 286 -6.07 -0.02 18.04
N ASP A 287 -7.17 -0.36 17.38
CA ASP A 287 -8.49 -0.54 17.97
C ASP A 287 -8.67 -1.96 18.49
N LEU A 288 -9.65 -2.15 19.37
CA LEU A 288 -10.00 -3.46 19.90
C LEU A 288 -11.18 -4.06 19.11
N ASN A 289 -11.12 -5.36 18.89
CA ASN A 289 -12.21 -6.12 18.30
C ASN A 289 -13.42 -6.17 19.26
N GLY A 290 -14.62 -5.86 18.73
CA GLY A 290 -15.85 -5.79 19.51
C GLY A 290 -16.23 -7.09 20.22
N ALA A 291 -15.86 -8.26 19.67
CA ALA A 291 -16.11 -9.55 20.32
C ALA A 291 -15.36 -9.67 21.66
N HIS A 292 -14.11 -9.18 21.71
CA HIS A 292 -13.29 -9.17 22.91
C HIS A 292 -13.83 -8.21 23.96
N ILE A 293 -14.31 -7.03 23.56
CA ILE A 293 -14.96 -6.07 24.45
C ILE A 293 -16.19 -6.71 25.12
N ILE A 294 -17.08 -7.29 24.32
CA ILE A 294 -18.30 -7.94 24.82
C ILE A 294 -17.95 -9.08 25.77
N ARG A 295 -16.98 -9.93 25.40
CA ARG A 295 -16.56 -11.06 26.25
C ARG A 295 -16.04 -10.57 27.60
N GLU A 296 -15.18 -9.56 27.63
CA GLU A 296 -14.66 -9.00 28.88
C GLU A 296 -15.79 -8.41 29.74
N CYS A 297 -16.77 -7.71 29.13
CA CYS A 297 -17.96 -7.25 29.84
C CYS A 297 -18.77 -8.39 30.49
N LEU A 298 -18.85 -9.56 29.85
CA LEU A 298 -19.56 -10.72 30.39
C LEU A 298 -18.77 -11.42 31.51
N THR A 299 -17.46 -11.57 31.34
CA THR A 299 -16.65 -12.47 32.18
C THR A 299 -15.91 -11.79 33.33
N ASP A 300 -15.61 -10.49 33.24
CA ASP A 300 -14.80 -9.81 34.25
C ASP A 300 -15.55 -9.76 35.61
N PRO A 301 -14.94 -10.24 36.71
CA PRO A 301 -15.60 -10.30 38.02
C PRO A 301 -15.55 -8.99 38.82
N ASP A 302 -14.67 -8.05 38.46
CA ASP A 302 -14.43 -6.81 39.19
C ASP A 302 -15.34 -5.67 38.71
N TRP A 303 -15.56 -5.58 37.40
CA TRP A 303 -16.37 -4.53 36.79
C TRP A 303 -17.39 -5.05 35.77
N GLY A 304 -17.21 -6.26 35.25
CA GLY A 304 -18.13 -6.90 34.32
C GLY A 304 -19.30 -7.59 35.05
N MET A 305 -19.91 -8.57 34.37
CA MET A 305 -21.00 -9.38 34.92
C MET A 305 -20.51 -10.59 35.72
N GLY A 306 -19.22 -10.95 35.63
CA GLY A 306 -18.59 -12.02 36.40
C GLY A 306 -19.02 -13.45 36.03
N TYR A 307 -19.54 -13.67 34.82
CA TYR A 307 -19.83 -15.03 34.35
C TYR A 307 -18.54 -15.82 34.12
N PRO A 308 -18.52 -17.13 34.40
CA PRO A 308 -17.37 -17.96 34.08
C PRO A 308 -17.18 -18.04 32.55
N GLU A 309 -15.94 -18.18 32.11
CA GLU A 309 -15.57 -18.35 30.68
C GLU A 309 -16.31 -19.53 30.01
N SER A 310 -16.74 -20.53 30.78
CA SER A 310 -17.51 -21.68 30.30
C SER A 310 -18.93 -21.33 29.82
N ASP A 311 -19.47 -20.20 30.28
CA ASP A 311 -20.81 -19.73 29.92
C ASP A 311 -20.77 -18.94 28.60
N VAL A 312 -19.59 -18.67 28.04
CA VAL A 312 -19.41 -18.07 26.72
C VAL A 312 -19.19 -19.17 25.69
N ASP A 313 -19.86 -19.09 24.55
CA ASP A 313 -19.67 -20.01 23.45
C ASP A 313 -18.42 -19.63 22.63
N ASP A 314 -17.32 -20.35 22.86
CA ASP A 314 -16.00 -20.01 22.30
C ASP A 314 -15.98 -20.12 20.77
N ASP A 315 -16.75 -21.04 20.19
CA ASP A 315 -16.81 -21.24 18.74
C ASP A 315 -17.50 -20.05 18.06
N TRP A 316 -18.67 -19.64 18.58
CA TRP A 316 -19.40 -18.48 18.06
C TRP A 316 -18.63 -17.17 18.25
N PHE A 317 -18.05 -16.95 19.43
CA PHE A 317 -17.23 -15.76 19.67
C PHE A 317 -15.97 -15.77 18.80
N GLY A 318 -15.32 -16.93 18.65
CA GLY A 318 -14.12 -17.10 17.81
C GLY A 318 -14.39 -16.79 16.34
N ALA A 319 -15.49 -17.33 15.79
CA ALA A 319 -15.94 -17.04 14.43
C ALA A 319 -16.24 -15.55 14.24
N ALA A 320 -16.97 -14.93 15.18
CA ALA A 320 -17.25 -13.49 15.13
C ALA A 320 -15.96 -12.65 15.17
N ALA A 321 -15.02 -12.98 16.06
CA ALA A 321 -13.74 -12.29 16.17
C ALA A 321 -12.92 -12.37 14.87
N ASN A 322 -12.90 -13.54 14.23
CA ASN A 322 -12.23 -13.72 12.94
C ASN A 322 -12.85 -12.84 11.85
N THR A 323 -14.17 -12.85 11.72
CA THR A 323 -14.89 -12.04 10.72
C THR A 323 -14.67 -10.54 10.94
N ILE A 324 -14.82 -10.04 12.18
CA ILE A 324 -14.60 -8.62 12.50
C ILE A 324 -13.15 -8.20 12.18
N SER A 325 -12.18 -9.07 12.47
CA SER A 325 -10.78 -8.84 12.15
C SER A 325 -10.54 -8.77 10.63
N ALA A 326 -11.16 -9.67 9.86
CA ALA A 326 -11.06 -9.68 8.40
C ALA A 326 -11.74 -8.46 7.74
N GLU A 327 -12.81 -7.95 8.36
CA GLU A 327 -13.49 -6.72 7.94
C GLU A 327 -12.71 -5.44 8.35
N GLU A 328 -11.67 -5.58 9.19
CA GLU A 328 -10.90 -4.50 9.80
C GLU A 328 -11.81 -3.51 10.58
N LEU A 329 -12.87 -4.02 11.22
CA LEU A 329 -13.86 -3.24 11.97
C LEU A 329 -13.51 -3.14 13.46
N GLY A 330 -12.50 -2.33 13.77
CA GLY A 330 -12.07 -1.99 15.13
C GLY A 330 -12.99 -1.00 15.85
N ILE A 331 -13.00 -1.09 17.19
CA ILE A 331 -13.69 -0.16 18.09
C ILE A 331 -12.70 0.42 19.11
N SER A 332 -12.77 1.74 19.29
CA SER A 332 -12.12 2.49 20.37
C SER A 332 -13.17 3.27 21.13
N LEU A 333 -13.53 2.80 22.33
CA LEU A 333 -14.54 3.43 23.16
C LEU A 333 -14.12 3.43 24.63
N LEU A 334 -14.33 4.56 25.31
CA LEU A 334 -14.20 4.64 26.76
C LEU A 334 -15.54 4.28 27.40
N TRP A 335 -15.52 3.30 28.30
CA TRP A 335 -16.66 3.03 29.17
C TRP A 335 -16.50 3.76 30.50
N ASP A 336 -17.49 4.59 30.83
CA ASP A 336 -17.68 5.13 32.17
C ASP A 336 -18.77 4.30 32.88
N LYS A 337 -18.51 3.88 34.12
CA LYS A 337 -19.43 3.09 34.97
C LYS A 337 -20.77 3.77 35.24
N GLN A 338 -20.93 5.04 34.86
CA GLN A 338 -22.23 5.71 34.86
C GLN A 338 -23.22 5.10 33.84
N ILE A 339 -22.72 4.46 32.77
CA ILE A 339 -23.53 3.78 31.77
C ILE A 339 -23.74 2.33 32.19
N LEU A 340 -25.00 1.86 32.16
CA LEU A 340 -25.32 0.46 32.44
C LEU A 340 -24.59 -0.46 31.46
N ILE A 341 -24.02 -1.54 31.98
CA ILE A 341 -23.22 -2.47 31.18
C ILE A 341 -23.99 -3.06 29.99
N ASP A 342 -25.30 -3.33 30.16
CA ASP A 342 -26.15 -3.80 29.08
C ASP A 342 -26.26 -2.77 27.95
N ALA A 343 -26.48 -1.49 28.29
CA ALA A 343 -26.51 -0.41 27.29
C ALA A 343 -25.16 -0.25 26.57
N PHE A 344 -24.04 -0.44 27.29
CA PHE A 344 -22.71 -0.45 26.68
C PHE A 344 -22.51 -1.63 25.73
N ILE A 345 -22.89 -2.84 26.13
CA ILE A 345 -22.85 -4.03 25.26
C ILE A 345 -23.70 -3.81 24.01
N GLN A 346 -24.92 -3.27 24.15
CA GLN A 346 -25.78 -2.98 23.00
C GLN A 346 -25.15 -1.94 22.05
N GLU A 347 -24.42 -0.96 22.57
CA GLU A 347 -23.66 -0.02 21.73
C GLU A 347 -22.59 -0.77 20.92
N ILE A 348 -21.82 -1.67 21.53
CA ILE A 348 -20.82 -2.48 20.81
C ILE A 348 -21.48 -3.38 19.75
N VAL A 349 -22.57 -4.06 20.13
CA VAL A 349 -23.36 -4.93 19.23
C VAL A 349 -23.89 -4.16 18.01
N LYS A 350 -24.33 -2.91 18.20
CA LYS A 350 -24.75 -2.01 17.12
C LYS A 350 -23.61 -1.65 16.17
N HIS A 351 -22.40 -1.41 16.68
CA HIS A 351 -21.24 -1.10 15.84
C HIS A 351 -20.91 -2.28 14.90
N ILE A 352 -20.80 -3.49 15.45
CA ILE A 352 -20.39 -4.69 14.69
C ILE A 352 -21.53 -5.37 13.91
N ASP A 353 -22.78 -4.90 14.06
CA ASP A 353 -24.01 -5.50 13.53
C ASP A 353 -24.14 -6.97 13.92
N ALA A 354 -24.55 -7.19 15.17
CA ALA A 354 -24.66 -8.52 15.74
C ALA A 354 -25.93 -8.70 16.58
N ALA A 355 -26.16 -9.93 17.00
CA ALA A 355 -27.08 -10.31 18.05
C ALA A 355 -26.31 -11.06 19.14
N LEU A 356 -26.40 -10.57 20.38
CA LEU A 356 -25.92 -11.28 21.56
C LEU A 356 -27.12 -11.87 22.30
N TYR A 357 -27.11 -13.17 22.52
CA TYR A 357 -28.18 -13.86 23.26
C TYR A 357 -27.65 -15.09 23.99
N VAL A 358 -28.44 -15.63 24.93
CA VAL A 358 -28.15 -16.91 25.57
C VAL A 358 -28.86 -18.01 24.79
N SER A 359 -28.11 -18.98 24.26
CA SER A 359 -28.67 -20.13 23.57
C SER A 359 -29.53 -20.95 24.52
N ARG A 360 -30.76 -21.24 24.11
CA ARG A 360 -31.71 -22.04 24.91
C ARG A 360 -31.33 -23.52 24.95
N THR A 361 -30.53 -23.98 23.99
CA THR A 361 -30.08 -25.38 23.88
C THR A 361 -28.83 -25.62 24.71
N THR A 362 -27.85 -24.71 24.67
CA THR A 362 -26.56 -24.88 25.35
C THR A 362 -26.46 -24.11 26.67
N GLY A 363 -27.30 -23.09 26.89
CA GLY A 363 -27.23 -22.18 28.04
C GLY A 363 -26.08 -21.18 27.96
N LYS A 364 -25.34 -21.12 26.84
CA LYS A 364 -24.18 -20.25 26.66
C LYS A 364 -24.52 -18.95 25.93
N PHE A 365 -23.74 -17.90 26.19
CA PHE A 365 -23.77 -16.67 25.40
C PHE A 365 -23.23 -16.93 23.99
N VAL A 366 -24.04 -16.58 23.00
CA VAL A 366 -23.73 -16.66 21.57
C VAL A 366 -23.70 -15.25 21.00
N LEU A 367 -22.60 -14.92 20.31
CA LEU A 367 -22.45 -13.69 19.54
C LEU A 367 -22.59 -14.04 18.06
N LYS A 368 -23.73 -13.70 17.46
CA LYS A 368 -24.01 -13.94 16.05
C LYS A 368 -23.93 -12.66 15.26
N LEU A 369 -22.98 -12.56 14.33
CA LEU A 369 -22.92 -11.44 13.39
C LEU A 369 -24.08 -11.52 12.40
N ILE A 370 -24.61 -10.37 12.00
CA ILE A 370 -25.67 -10.25 11.01
C ILE A 370 -25.00 -10.04 9.64
N ARG A 371 -24.86 -11.13 8.87
CA ARG A 371 -24.25 -11.14 7.53
C ARG A 371 -25.13 -11.93 6.55
N GLY A 372 -24.77 -11.89 5.25
CA GLY A 372 -25.42 -12.65 4.17
C GLY A 372 -24.77 -14.01 3.93
N ASP A 373 -24.41 -14.72 5.00
CA ASP A 373 -23.62 -15.96 5.00
C ASP A 373 -24.47 -17.24 4.98
N TYR A 374 -25.68 -17.16 4.41
CA TYR A 374 -26.64 -18.26 4.35
C TYR A 374 -27.07 -18.56 2.91
N ASN A 375 -27.38 -19.82 2.63
CA ASN A 375 -28.02 -20.23 1.39
C ASN A 375 -29.55 -20.11 1.54
N PRO A 376 -30.24 -19.28 0.72
CA PRO A 376 -31.69 -19.14 0.79
C PRO A 376 -32.45 -20.46 0.65
N ASP A 377 -31.91 -21.45 -0.05
CA ASP A 377 -32.56 -22.74 -0.27
C ASP A 377 -32.66 -23.58 1.01
N ASP A 378 -31.67 -23.47 1.89
CA ASP A 378 -31.56 -24.26 3.12
C ASP A 378 -32.41 -23.69 4.28
N LEU A 379 -32.99 -22.51 4.10
CA LEU A 379 -33.78 -21.85 5.14
C LEU A 379 -35.12 -22.56 5.40
N ILE A 380 -35.47 -22.68 6.69
CA ILE A 380 -36.80 -23.10 7.12
C ILE A 380 -37.87 -22.18 6.51
N THR A 381 -38.96 -22.78 6.03
CA THR A 381 -40.10 -22.05 5.49
C THR A 381 -41.22 -22.02 6.53
N LEU A 382 -41.65 -20.81 6.91
CA LEU A 382 -42.81 -20.59 7.77
C LEU A 382 -43.98 -20.06 6.92
N ASP A 383 -45.10 -20.77 6.96
CA ASP A 383 -46.28 -20.53 6.15
C ASP A 383 -47.60 -20.64 6.96
N GLU A 384 -48.75 -20.61 6.29
CA GLU A 384 -50.08 -20.73 6.91
C GLU A 384 -50.31 -22.03 7.70
N SER A 385 -49.49 -23.07 7.51
CA SER A 385 -49.63 -24.33 8.25
C SER A 385 -49.10 -24.24 9.67
N CYS A 386 -48.11 -23.37 9.91
CA CYS A 386 -47.46 -23.22 11.22
C CYS A 386 -47.63 -21.82 11.84
N ILE A 387 -47.92 -20.79 11.04
CA ILE A 387 -48.18 -19.42 11.51
C ILE A 387 -49.68 -19.28 11.82
N SER A 388 -49.99 -19.04 13.09
CA SER A 388 -51.37 -18.81 13.55
C SER A 388 -51.91 -17.42 13.21
N ARG A 389 -51.05 -16.39 13.23
CA ARG A 389 -51.39 -15.02 12.82
C ARG A 389 -50.14 -14.16 12.61
N ILE A 390 -50.30 -13.13 11.78
CA ILE A 390 -49.33 -12.04 11.60
C ILE A 390 -49.97 -10.74 12.09
N GLU A 391 -49.30 -10.06 13.00
CA GLU A 391 -49.64 -8.72 13.52
C GLU A 391 -48.75 -7.65 12.90
N ASP A 392 -49.31 -6.46 12.78
CA ASP A 392 -48.64 -5.21 12.39
C ASP A 392 -47.71 -5.31 11.16
N PRO A 393 -48.17 -5.90 10.03
CA PRO A 393 -47.40 -5.83 8.79
C PRO A 393 -47.31 -4.37 8.34
N SER A 394 -46.10 -3.83 8.28
CA SER A 394 -45.90 -2.46 7.82
C SER A 394 -44.73 -2.37 6.85
N ARG A 395 -44.87 -1.49 5.86
CA ARG A 395 -43.80 -1.01 4.99
C ARG A 395 -43.81 0.52 5.09
N PRO A 396 -42.66 1.17 5.34
CA PRO A 396 -42.56 2.63 5.27
C PRO A 396 -43.06 3.14 3.92
N SER A 397 -43.75 4.27 3.91
CA SER A 397 -44.20 4.88 2.67
C SER A 397 -43.03 5.51 1.93
N PHE A 398 -43.09 5.59 0.59
CA PHE A 398 -41.97 6.10 -0.21
C PHE A 398 -41.53 7.52 0.16
N GLY A 399 -42.43 8.36 0.68
CA GLY A 399 -42.11 9.73 1.13
C GLY A 399 -41.43 9.82 2.50
N GLU A 400 -41.34 8.71 3.25
CA GLU A 400 -40.72 8.63 4.59
C GLU A 400 -39.36 7.92 4.54
N LEU A 401 -38.97 7.37 3.40
CA LEU A 401 -37.69 6.67 3.25
C LEU A 401 -36.53 7.66 3.35
N THR A 402 -35.58 7.34 4.22
CA THR A 402 -34.34 8.09 4.39
C THR A 402 -33.47 7.90 3.15
N ASN A 403 -33.02 8.99 2.54
CA ASN A 403 -32.11 8.96 1.39
C ASN A 403 -30.71 9.49 1.72
N SER A 404 -30.49 9.89 2.97
CA SER A 404 -29.19 10.35 3.46
C SER A 404 -29.00 9.97 4.93
N VAL A 405 -27.81 9.51 5.29
CA VAL A 405 -27.43 9.17 6.66
C VAL A 405 -26.18 9.93 7.03
N THR A 406 -26.24 10.72 8.10
CA THR A 406 -25.06 11.36 8.72
C THR A 406 -24.58 10.51 9.89
N VAL A 407 -23.39 9.94 9.79
CA VAL A 407 -22.71 9.23 10.88
C VAL A 407 -21.82 10.18 11.65
N ASN A 408 -22.04 10.28 12.95
CA ASN A 408 -21.16 10.97 13.88
C ASN A 408 -20.26 9.93 14.59
N TYR A 409 -18.96 10.17 14.62
CA TYR A 409 -17.95 9.27 15.17
C TYR A 409 -16.80 10.07 15.82
N TRP A 410 -15.86 9.40 16.47
CA TRP A 410 -14.68 10.05 17.04
C TRP A 410 -13.47 9.81 16.14
N ASP A 411 -12.81 10.86 15.64
CA ASP A 411 -11.63 10.70 14.80
C ASP A 411 -10.35 10.61 15.65
N HIS A 412 -9.63 9.50 15.51
CA HIS A 412 -8.40 9.24 16.24
C HIS A 412 -7.25 10.19 15.88
N GLN A 413 -7.22 10.68 14.62
CA GLN A 413 -6.17 11.54 14.08
C GLN A 413 -6.26 12.94 14.69
N THR A 414 -7.41 13.58 14.56
CA THR A 414 -7.66 14.89 15.16
C THR A 414 -7.91 14.81 16.67
N GLY A 415 -8.35 13.65 17.16
CA GLY A 415 -8.73 13.42 18.56
C GLY A 415 -10.05 14.10 18.96
N LYS A 416 -10.91 14.42 17.99
CA LYS A 416 -12.17 15.15 18.15
C LYS A 416 -13.32 14.41 17.49
N ASP A 417 -14.55 14.78 17.84
CA ASP A 417 -15.74 14.26 17.17
C ASP A 417 -15.78 14.78 15.72
N ALA A 418 -16.13 13.89 14.80
CA ALA A 418 -16.25 14.13 13.37
C ALA A 418 -17.60 13.60 12.85
N SER A 419 -18.01 14.05 11.67
CA SER A 419 -19.20 13.55 11.02
C SER A 419 -18.98 13.33 9.53
N LEU A 420 -19.66 12.32 8.99
CA LEU A 420 -19.63 11.94 7.59
C LEU A 420 -21.07 11.74 7.12
N THR A 421 -21.40 12.19 5.90
CA THR A 421 -22.72 11.97 5.33
C THR A 421 -22.65 11.10 4.08
N VAL A 422 -23.46 10.06 4.03
CA VAL A 422 -23.65 9.18 2.87
C VAL A 422 -25.04 9.42 2.31
N THR A 423 -25.16 9.61 0.99
CA THR A 423 -26.42 9.98 0.33
C THR A 423 -26.67 9.12 -0.90
N ASP A 424 -27.91 8.67 -1.08
CA ASP A 424 -28.40 8.07 -2.32
C ASP A 424 -28.92 9.18 -3.24
N THR A 425 -28.10 9.59 -4.21
CA THR A 425 -28.41 10.70 -5.13
C THR A 425 -29.59 10.38 -6.05
N ALA A 426 -29.80 9.11 -6.41
CA ALA A 426 -30.90 8.70 -7.27
C ALA A 426 -32.24 8.79 -6.52
N MET A 427 -32.30 8.24 -5.31
CA MET A 427 -33.50 8.37 -4.47
C MET A 427 -33.78 9.81 -4.06
N ALA A 428 -32.76 10.59 -3.71
CA ALA A 428 -32.93 12.00 -3.37
C ALA A 428 -33.48 12.83 -4.55
N LEU A 429 -33.06 12.52 -5.78
CA LEU A 429 -33.59 13.15 -6.99
C LEU A 429 -35.06 12.77 -7.23
N VAL A 430 -35.43 11.51 -7.06
CA VAL A 430 -36.81 11.02 -7.25
C VAL A 430 -37.76 11.57 -6.18
N GLN A 431 -37.32 11.68 -4.93
CA GLN A 431 -38.12 12.25 -3.82
C GLN A 431 -38.14 13.80 -3.84
N GLY A 432 -37.24 14.45 -4.57
CA GLY A 432 -37.17 15.90 -4.71
C GLY A 432 -36.66 16.66 -3.47
N ALA A 433 -36.19 15.95 -2.45
CA ALA A 433 -35.63 16.51 -1.22
C ALA A 433 -34.68 15.51 -0.55
N VAL A 434 -33.69 16.01 0.21
CA VAL A 434 -32.82 15.17 1.04
C VAL A 434 -33.48 14.93 2.39
N ILE A 435 -33.80 13.67 2.70
CA ILE A 435 -34.34 13.22 3.97
C ILE A 435 -33.19 12.57 4.74
N ASN A 436 -32.58 13.36 5.64
CA ASN A 436 -31.39 12.95 6.39
C ASN A 436 -31.73 12.38 7.77
N THR A 437 -31.08 11.27 8.15
CA THR A 437 -31.15 10.70 9.51
C THR A 437 -29.75 10.68 10.14
N PRO A 438 -29.53 11.41 11.25
CA PRO A 438 -28.26 11.34 11.97
C PRO A 438 -28.18 10.08 12.84
N VAL A 439 -27.05 9.38 12.79
CA VAL A 439 -26.75 8.19 13.60
C VAL A 439 -25.40 8.37 14.32
N GLN A 440 -25.29 7.82 15.52
CA GLN A 440 -24.11 7.91 16.37
C GLN A 440 -23.36 6.57 16.39
N TYR A 441 -22.06 6.60 16.11
CA TYR A 441 -21.13 5.48 16.26
C TYR A 441 -19.84 5.96 16.96
N PRO A 442 -19.92 6.31 18.26
CA PRO A 442 -18.80 6.91 19.00
C PRO A 442 -17.60 5.98 19.18
N GLY A 443 -17.77 4.68 18.95
CA GLY A 443 -16.71 3.68 19.04
C GLY A 443 -15.89 3.55 17.75
N PHE A 444 -16.39 4.05 16.61
CA PHE A 444 -15.57 4.09 15.40
C PHE A 444 -14.58 5.25 15.46
N SER A 445 -13.34 4.92 15.15
CA SER A 445 -12.17 5.77 15.29
C SER A 445 -11.75 6.46 13.98
N ASN A 446 -12.34 6.07 12.85
CA ASN A 446 -11.93 6.47 11.51
C ASN A 446 -13.12 6.60 10.53
N ALA A 447 -12.91 7.35 9.45
CA ALA A 447 -13.91 7.65 8.44
C ALA A 447 -14.40 6.41 7.67
N ARG A 448 -13.51 5.44 7.39
CA ARG A 448 -13.87 4.19 6.70
C ARG A 448 -14.96 3.43 7.46
N ASN A 449 -14.75 3.15 8.74
CA ASN A 449 -15.70 2.38 9.56
C ASN A 449 -17.04 3.14 9.70
N ALA A 450 -16.97 4.47 9.86
CA ALA A 450 -18.15 5.33 9.82
C ALA A 450 -18.88 5.28 8.46
N THR A 451 -18.15 5.20 7.35
CA THR A 451 -18.74 5.07 6.00
C THR A 451 -19.44 3.73 5.82
N ILE A 452 -18.79 2.64 6.24
CA ILE A 452 -19.36 1.27 6.15
C ILE A 452 -20.69 1.21 6.93
N ALA A 453 -20.71 1.72 8.15
CA ALA A 453 -21.93 1.78 8.95
C ALA A 453 -22.99 2.71 8.34
N GLY A 454 -22.59 3.88 7.83
CA GLY A 454 -23.50 4.81 7.16
C GLY A 454 -24.15 4.21 5.91
N GLN A 455 -23.39 3.48 5.10
CA GLN A 455 -23.91 2.77 3.92
C GLN A 455 -24.82 1.59 4.29
N ARG A 456 -24.51 0.87 5.36
CA ARG A 456 -25.37 -0.20 5.90
C ARG A 456 -26.72 0.36 6.34
N ASP A 457 -26.68 1.41 7.17
CA ASP A 457 -27.88 2.04 7.71
C ASP A 457 -28.69 2.72 6.61
N LEU A 458 -28.04 3.38 5.66
CA LEU A 458 -28.72 3.98 4.50
C LEU A 458 -29.48 2.93 3.69
N ARG A 459 -28.87 1.77 3.39
CA ARG A 459 -29.53 0.68 2.67
C ARG A 459 -30.75 0.13 3.40
N ALA A 460 -30.65 -0.01 4.73
CA ALA A 460 -31.76 -0.47 5.55
C ALA A 460 -32.90 0.56 5.61
N LEU A 461 -32.59 1.86 5.68
CA LEU A 461 -33.59 2.92 5.81
C LEU A 461 -34.16 3.42 4.47
N SER A 462 -33.45 3.24 3.36
CA SER A 462 -33.89 3.63 2.02
C SER A 462 -34.78 2.58 1.35
N SER A 463 -34.80 1.35 1.88
CA SER A 463 -35.62 0.26 1.36
C SER A 463 -36.95 0.17 2.12
N PRO A 464 -38.10 -0.02 1.43
CA PRO A 464 -39.40 -0.22 2.11
C PRO A 464 -39.52 -1.65 2.67
N MET A 465 -38.70 -1.98 3.67
CA MET A 465 -38.59 -3.31 4.30
C MET A 465 -39.91 -3.68 4.99
N LEU A 466 -40.37 -4.93 4.80
CA LEU A 466 -41.50 -5.45 5.56
C LEU A 466 -41.07 -5.69 7.01
N ASN A 467 -41.75 -5.09 7.96
CA ASN A 467 -41.70 -5.51 9.37
C ASN A 467 -43.03 -6.13 9.77
N CYS A 468 -42.99 -7.15 10.62
CA CYS A 468 -44.19 -7.77 11.19
C CYS A 468 -43.86 -8.57 12.45
N THR A 469 -44.91 -8.94 13.19
CA THR A 469 -44.83 -9.90 14.29
C THR A 469 -45.61 -11.15 13.95
N ILE A 470 -44.98 -12.31 13.96
CA ILE A 470 -45.63 -13.60 13.66
C ILE A 470 -45.77 -14.45 14.92
N TYR A 471 -46.88 -15.19 15.01
CA TYR A 471 -47.14 -16.15 16.08
C TYR A 471 -47.17 -17.55 15.49
N VAL A 472 -46.13 -18.33 15.77
CA VAL A 472 -45.86 -19.63 15.17
C VAL A 472 -45.92 -20.73 16.24
N ASP A 473 -46.15 -21.97 15.83
CA ASP A 473 -46.05 -23.13 16.73
C ASP A 473 -44.59 -23.56 16.98
N SER A 474 -44.38 -24.78 17.47
CA SER A 474 -43.05 -25.31 17.79
C SER A 474 -42.12 -25.51 16.58
N THR A 475 -42.60 -25.33 15.34
CA THR A 475 -41.72 -25.40 14.14
C THR A 475 -40.61 -24.37 14.15
N ALA A 476 -40.81 -23.24 14.85
CA ALA A 476 -39.79 -22.20 15.01
C ALA A 476 -39.00 -22.29 16.34
N GLU A 477 -39.08 -23.42 17.06
CA GLU A 477 -38.45 -23.57 18.37
C GLU A 477 -36.94 -23.37 18.33
N ASP A 478 -36.29 -23.82 17.26
CA ASP A 478 -34.84 -23.74 17.08
C ASP A 478 -34.35 -22.35 16.60
N LEU A 479 -35.26 -21.47 16.13
CA LEU A 479 -34.88 -20.12 15.68
C LEU A 479 -34.51 -19.22 16.87
N ASN A 480 -33.43 -18.48 16.74
CA ASN A 480 -32.93 -17.51 17.71
C ASN A 480 -32.87 -16.10 17.11
N VAL A 481 -32.55 -15.11 17.95
CA VAL A 481 -32.37 -13.72 17.50
C VAL A 481 -31.21 -13.67 16.48
N GLY A 482 -31.44 -13.01 15.35
CA GLY A 482 -30.51 -12.94 14.23
C GLY A 482 -30.67 -14.04 13.19
N ASP A 483 -31.43 -15.10 13.45
CA ASP A 483 -31.69 -16.16 12.47
C ASP A 483 -32.61 -15.70 11.34
N VAL A 484 -32.44 -16.34 10.18
CA VAL A 484 -33.19 -16.07 8.95
C VAL A 484 -34.10 -17.23 8.59
N PHE A 485 -35.26 -16.92 8.01
CA PHE A 485 -36.24 -17.90 7.54
C PHE A 485 -36.98 -17.37 6.31
N LYS A 486 -37.59 -18.28 5.54
CA LYS A 486 -38.47 -17.94 4.41
C LYS A 486 -39.91 -17.78 4.90
N LEU A 487 -40.52 -16.62 4.66
CA LEU A 487 -41.93 -16.35 4.94
C LEU A 487 -42.76 -16.54 3.66
N ASN A 488 -43.78 -17.38 3.76
CA ASN A 488 -44.85 -17.51 2.77
C ASN A 488 -46.18 -17.07 3.39
N TRP A 489 -46.92 -16.21 2.70
CA TRP A 489 -48.24 -15.77 3.14
C TRP A 489 -49.10 -15.36 1.94
N SER A 490 -49.87 -16.32 1.44
CA SER A 490 -50.73 -16.23 0.25
C SER A 490 -51.75 -15.09 0.34
N LYS A 491 -52.31 -14.83 1.52
CA LYS A 491 -53.30 -13.75 1.74
C LYS A 491 -52.76 -12.37 1.35
N TRP A 492 -51.45 -12.17 1.45
CA TRP A 492 -50.78 -10.91 1.10
C TRP A 492 -49.85 -11.04 -0.11
N GLY A 493 -49.90 -12.18 -0.81
CA GLY A 493 -49.05 -12.45 -1.97
C GLY A 493 -47.56 -12.49 -1.64
N ILE A 494 -47.19 -12.87 -0.41
CA ILE A 494 -45.79 -13.01 0.01
C ILE A 494 -45.34 -14.43 -0.33
N TYR A 495 -44.31 -14.56 -1.15
CA TYR A 495 -43.75 -15.84 -1.57
C TYR A 495 -42.22 -15.79 -1.47
N GLN A 496 -41.65 -16.74 -0.74
CA GLN A 496 -40.21 -16.93 -0.50
C GLN A 496 -39.51 -15.65 -0.01
N LEU A 497 -40.20 -14.83 0.79
CA LEU A 497 -39.62 -13.61 1.32
C LEU A 497 -38.71 -13.96 2.50
N VAL A 498 -37.42 -13.69 2.40
CA VAL A 498 -36.50 -13.94 3.51
C VAL A 498 -36.70 -12.88 4.60
N MET A 499 -36.85 -13.34 5.83
CA MET A 499 -37.08 -12.54 7.02
C MET A 499 -36.04 -12.88 8.08
N ARG A 500 -35.62 -11.89 8.87
CA ARG A 500 -34.72 -12.04 10.01
C ARG A 500 -35.44 -11.82 11.32
N VAL A 501 -35.17 -12.67 12.31
CA VAL A 501 -35.72 -12.58 13.67
C VAL A 501 -34.99 -11.48 14.45
N THR A 502 -35.72 -10.45 14.89
CA THR A 502 -35.18 -9.36 15.73
C THR A 502 -35.52 -9.55 17.22
N SER A 503 -36.61 -10.25 17.53
CA SER A 503 -37.00 -10.59 18.89
C SER A 503 -37.68 -11.95 18.93
N PHE A 504 -37.42 -12.69 20.01
CA PHE A 504 -37.96 -14.01 20.25
C PHE A 504 -38.58 -14.06 21.65
N ALA A 505 -39.83 -14.53 21.75
CA ALA A 505 -40.50 -14.74 23.03
C ALA A 505 -41.32 -16.03 23.05
N LEU A 506 -41.13 -16.83 24.12
CA LEU A 506 -41.95 -18.01 24.39
C LEU A 506 -43.29 -17.60 25.03
N GLY A 507 -44.35 -18.34 24.70
CA GLY A 507 -45.66 -18.18 25.31
C GLY A 507 -45.68 -18.44 26.83
N ASN A 508 -46.76 -18.01 27.49
CA ASN A 508 -46.92 -18.09 28.94
C ASN A 508 -47.36 -19.48 29.47
N GLY A 509 -47.04 -20.55 28.75
CA GLY A 509 -47.36 -21.95 29.12
C GLY A 509 -48.83 -22.35 29.01
N LYS A 510 -49.74 -21.43 28.62
CA LYS A 510 -51.15 -21.76 28.30
C LYS A 510 -51.40 -21.91 26.80
N SER A 511 -50.60 -21.25 25.97
CA SER A 511 -50.47 -21.50 24.54
C SER A 511 -49.00 -21.79 24.23
N ASN A 512 -48.72 -22.89 23.53
CA ASN A 512 -47.37 -23.24 23.04
C ASN A 512 -47.02 -22.41 21.79
N GLN A 513 -47.40 -21.13 21.76
CA GLN A 513 -47.16 -20.23 20.65
C GLN A 513 -45.87 -19.44 20.91
N ILE A 514 -45.02 -19.40 19.89
CA ILE A 514 -43.78 -18.63 19.84
C ILE A 514 -44.10 -17.31 19.14
N LYS A 515 -43.72 -16.20 19.77
CA LYS A 515 -43.85 -14.86 19.20
C LYS A 515 -42.50 -14.44 18.62
N LEU A 516 -42.46 -14.17 17.32
CA LEU A 516 -41.30 -13.65 16.62
C LEU A 516 -41.60 -12.25 16.12
N THR A 517 -40.74 -11.28 16.42
CA THR A 517 -40.70 -10.01 15.69
C THR A 517 -39.64 -10.14 14.62
N CYS A 518 -39.97 -9.80 13.38
CA CYS A 518 -39.10 -10.00 12.24
C CYS A 518 -39.16 -8.83 11.26
N VAL A 519 -38.06 -8.65 10.55
CA VAL A 519 -37.91 -7.67 9.47
C VAL A 519 -37.42 -8.40 8.21
N GLN A 520 -37.82 -7.92 7.04
CA GLN A 520 -37.34 -8.45 5.75
C GLN A 520 -35.81 -8.40 5.72
N ASP A 521 -35.17 -9.44 5.23
CA ASP A 521 -33.72 -9.46 5.04
C ASP A 521 -33.39 -9.06 3.59
N ILE A 522 -32.45 -8.15 3.38
CA ILE A 522 -32.07 -7.64 2.04
C ILE A 522 -30.56 -7.83 1.80
N PHE A 523 -29.89 -8.75 2.50
CA PHE A 523 -28.45 -8.85 2.38
C PHE A 523 -27.99 -9.52 1.07
N ASP A 524 -27.42 -8.69 0.21
CA ASP A 524 -26.25 -8.98 -0.63
C ASP A 524 -25.10 -8.09 -0.10
N THR A 525 -24.24 -8.66 0.73
CA THR A 525 -23.11 -7.96 1.36
C THR A 525 -21.79 -8.58 0.93
N THR A 526 -21.35 -8.30 -0.30
CA THR A 526 -19.91 -8.24 -0.56
C THR A 526 -19.35 -6.96 0.04
N THR A 527 -18.78 -7.04 1.24
CA THR A 527 -18.11 -5.95 1.96
C THR A 527 -16.75 -5.54 1.36
N LYS A 528 -16.52 -5.81 0.06
CA LYS A 528 -15.38 -5.30 -0.72
C LYS A 528 -15.87 -4.25 -1.72
N THR A 529 -16.51 -3.19 -1.23
CA THR A 529 -16.45 -1.92 -1.98
C THR A 529 -15.18 -1.21 -1.54
N ALA A 530 -14.27 -0.96 -2.49
CA ALA A 530 -13.20 0.01 -2.31
C ALA A 530 -13.87 1.37 -2.05
N VAL A 531 -14.06 1.67 -0.76
CA VAL A 531 -14.50 3.00 -0.34
C VAL A 531 -13.25 3.87 -0.44
N ALA A 532 -13.11 4.56 -1.57
CA ALA A 532 -12.32 5.78 -1.57
C ALA A 532 -12.96 6.69 -0.52
N GLU A 533 -12.18 7.11 0.48
CA GLU A 533 -12.66 8.05 1.48
C GLU A 533 -13.28 9.25 0.74
N PRO A 534 -14.57 9.59 0.95
CA PRO A 534 -15.09 10.84 0.46
C PRO A 534 -14.32 11.91 1.23
N GLY A 535 -13.37 12.56 0.55
CA GLY A 535 -12.51 13.57 1.14
C GLY A 535 -13.34 14.52 2.00
N THR A 536 -13.16 14.44 3.31
CA THR A 536 -13.93 15.25 4.24
C THR A 536 -13.52 16.69 4.02
N GLY A 537 -14.50 17.50 3.64
CA GLY A 537 -14.31 18.91 3.32
C GLY A 537 -13.57 19.66 4.42
N TRP A 538 -12.64 20.49 3.95
CA TRP A 538 -11.74 21.36 4.70
C TRP A 538 -10.70 20.63 5.56
N GLU A 539 -9.62 20.19 4.90
CA GLU A 539 -8.32 20.01 5.54
C GLU A 539 -7.79 21.38 5.99
N ASP A 540 -7.09 21.41 7.12
CA ASP A 540 -6.16 22.51 7.42
C ASP A 540 -5.29 22.69 6.16
N PRO A 541 -5.30 23.86 5.49
CA PRO A 541 -4.60 24.07 4.22
C PRO A 541 -3.08 23.94 4.37
N SER A 542 -2.61 23.67 5.58
CA SER A 542 -1.22 23.47 5.91
C SER A 542 -0.95 22.07 6.51
N GLN A 543 -0.96 21.01 5.68
CA GLN A 543 -0.19 19.78 5.96
C GLN A 543 1.17 19.85 5.26
N PRO A 544 2.30 19.46 5.90
CA PRO A 544 3.56 19.37 5.18
C PRO A 544 3.38 18.42 3.99
N PRO A 545 4.02 18.69 2.85
CA PRO A 545 3.77 17.92 1.65
C PRO A 545 4.25 16.46 1.84
N GLY A 546 3.73 15.54 1.04
CA GLY A 546 4.34 14.21 0.89
C GLY A 546 5.61 14.25 0.02
N PRO A 547 6.42 13.18 -0.02
CA PRO A 547 7.49 13.04 -1.01
C PRO A 547 6.90 12.97 -2.44
N SER A 548 7.65 13.45 -3.43
CA SER A 548 7.30 13.27 -4.85
C SER A 548 7.26 11.78 -5.21
N VAL A 549 6.40 11.41 -6.15
CA VAL A 549 6.24 10.02 -6.61
C VAL A 549 7.52 9.47 -7.25
N ASP A 550 8.31 10.37 -7.87
CA ASP A 550 9.62 10.09 -8.43
C ASP A 550 10.46 11.38 -8.47
N SER A 551 11.72 11.31 -8.90
CA SER A 551 12.62 12.43 -9.15
C SER A 551 13.69 12.09 -10.18
N LEU A 552 14.14 13.10 -10.92
CA LEU A 552 15.22 13.03 -11.90
C LEU A 552 16.38 13.92 -11.44
N ALA A 553 17.61 13.45 -11.60
CA ALA A 553 18.80 14.30 -11.54
C ALA A 553 19.81 13.89 -12.60
N GLN A 554 20.49 14.86 -13.21
CA GLN A 554 21.45 14.63 -14.28
C GLN A 554 22.40 15.83 -14.46
N GLU A 555 23.45 15.65 -15.27
CA GLU A 555 24.24 16.75 -15.78
C GLU A 555 23.46 17.52 -16.87
N LEU A 556 23.48 18.86 -16.81
CA LEU A 556 22.78 19.71 -17.76
C LEU A 556 23.33 19.57 -19.18
N PRO A 557 22.46 19.36 -20.19
CA PRO A 557 22.89 19.33 -21.58
C PRO A 557 23.25 20.74 -22.09
N TYR A 558 24.03 20.80 -23.17
CA TYR A 558 24.46 22.06 -23.80
C TYR A 558 23.29 23.03 -24.07
N TYR A 559 22.19 22.50 -24.59
CA TYR A 559 20.99 23.28 -24.92
C TYR A 559 20.47 24.10 -23.74
N GLU A 560 20.41 23.51 -22.54
CA GLU A 560 19.90 24.19 -21.34
C GLU A 560 20.85 25.25 -20.80
N LEU A 561 22.17 25.01 -20.90
CA LEU A 561 23.15 26.03 -20.57
C LEU A 561 23.03 27.24 -21.52
N VAL A 562 22.67 27.01 -22.78
CA VAL A 562 22.40 28.09 -23.73
C VAL A 562 21.09 28.82 -23.43
N GLN A 563 20.02 28.12 -23.04
CA GLN A 563 18.75 28.76 -22.66
C GLN A 563 18.90 29.68 -21.45
N THR A 564 19.73 29.28 -20.48
CA THR A 564 19.93 30.02 -19.22
C THR A 564 20.98 31.12 -19.33
N GLY A 565 22.15 30.82 -19.91
CA GLY A 565 23.32 31.71 -19.95
C GLY A 565 23.51 32.48 -21.26
N GLY A 566 22.83 32.07 -22.33
CA GLY A 566 23.01 32.58 -23.68
C GLY A 566 24.22 31.96 -24.39
N GLN A 567 24.07 31.69 -25.69
CA GLN A 567 25.02 30.90 -26.48
C GLN A 567 26.46 31.43 -26.43
N ALA A 568 26.65 32.74 -26.65
CA ALA A 568 27.99 33.33 -26.69
C ALA A 568 28.76 33.18 -25.36
N GLN A 569 28.06 33.21 -24.22
CA GLN A 569 28.68 33.04 -22.90
C GLN A 569 29.02 31.57 -22.64
N THR A 570 28.08 30.67 -22.94
CA THR A 570 28.24 29.23 -22.78
C THR A 570 29.41 28.71 -23.62
N ASP A 571 29.48 29.10 -24.89
CA ASP A 571 30.57 28.72 -25.79
C ASP A 571 31.93 29.22 -25.28
N SER A 572 31.98 30.48 -24.84
CA SER A 572 33.19 31.07 -24.26
C SER A 572 33.64 30.32 -23.00
N ASN A 573 32.72 29.88 -22.14
CA ASN A 573 33.05 29.13 -20.94
C ASN A 573 33.60 27.75 -21.28
N LEU A 574 32.91 27.00 -22.14
CA LEU A 574 33.28 25.63 -22.49
C LEU A 574 34.61 25.55 -23.27
N VAL A 575 34.95 26.56 -24.08
CA VAL A 575 36.28 26.65 -24.74
C VAL A 575 37.40 26.78 -23.70
N ASN A 576 37.16 27.49 -22.60
CA ASN A 576 38.16 27.67 -21.54
C ASN A 576 38.18 26.50 -20.53
N LYS A 577 37.04 25.81 -20.36
CA LYS A 577 36.84 24.71 -19.39
C LYS A 577 35.97 23.60 -20.01
N PRO A 578 36.54 22.77 -20.90
CA PRO A 578 35.78 21.75 -21.63
C PRO A 578 35.26 20.61 -20.74
N ASP A 579 35.80 20.47 -19.53
CA ASP A 579 35.46 19.47 -18.53
C ASP A 579 34.47 19.96 -17.46
N SER A 580 33.99 21.20 -17.55
CA SER A 580 33.04 21.74 -16.58
C SER A 580 31.60 21.29 -16.83
N GLY A 581 30.90 20.94 -15.76
CA GLY A 581 29.49 20.54 -15.78
C GLY A 581 28.69 21.17 -14.65
N TYR A 582 27.37 21.14 -14.79
CA TYR A 582 26.40 21.61 -13.81
C TYR A 582 25.33 20.55 -13.59
N VAL A 583 24.87 20.40 -12.35
CA VAL A 583 23.89 19.38 -11.98
C VAL A 583 22.50 20.00 -11.94
N MET A 584 21.50 19.28 -12.44
CA MET A 584 20.09 19.64 -12.31
C MET A 584 19.29 18.58 -11.56
N GLY A 585 18.15 18.99 -11.01
CA GLY A 585 17.14 18.11 -10.46
C GLY A 585 15.72 18.58 -10.80
N ALA A 586 14.84 17.61 -11.06
CA ALA A 586 13.43 17.85 -11.36
C ALA A 586 12.57 16.79 -10.66
N ALA A 587 11.32 17.14 -10.34
CA ALA A 587 10.38 16.19 -9.75
C ALA A 587 8.93 16.59 -10.04
N PRO A 588 8.01 15.62 -10.15
CA PRO A 588 6.57 15.87 -10.15
C PRO A 588 6.06 16.42 -8.82
N ARG A 589 4.92 17.11 -8.91
CA ARG A 589 4.22 17.69 -7.77
C ARG A 589 3.60 16.59 -6.89
N PRO A 590 3.96 16.50 -5.59
CA PRO A 590 3.24 15.67 -4.64
C PRO A 590 1.98 16.38 -4.14
N THR A 591 1.07 15.62 -3.53
CA THR A 591 -0.10 16.21 -2.85
C THR A 591 0.34 17.24 -1.81
N GLY A 592 -0.20 18.46 -1.92
CA GLY A 592 0.12 19.57 -1.01
C GLY A 592 1.45 20.30 -1.28
N GLY A 593 2.26 19.88 -2.26
CA GLY A 593 3.50 20.56 -2.64
C GLY A 593 3.24 21.87 -3.39
N ILE A 594 3.91 22.95 -2.98
CA ILE A 594 3.88 24.26 -3.66
C ILE A 594 5.07 24.37 -4.61
N ASN A 595 6.27 24.12 -4.10
CA ASN A 595 7.54 24.07 -4.83
C ASN A 595 8.49 23.08 -4.13
N ALA A 596 9.73 22.95 -4.57
CA ALA A 596 10.72 22.08 -3.94
C ALA A 596 12.08 22.78 -3.75
N ARG A 597 12.82 22.34 -2.73
CA ARG A 597 14.23 22.70 -2.54
C ARG A 597 15.13 21.62 -3.11
N MET A 598 16.10 22.03 -3.91
CA MET A 598 17.17 21.17 -4.37
C MET A 598 18.30 21.17 -3.34
N TRP A 599 18.65 19.98 -2.89
CA TRP A 599 19.78 19.71 -2.03
C TRP A 599 20.85 18.96 -2.81
N THR A 600 22.10 19.37 -2.68
CA THR A 600 23.24 18.65 -3.27
C THR A 600 24.27 18.31 -2.20
N ASP A 601 24.97 17.19 -2.39
CA ASP A 601 26.10 16.76 -1.58
C ASP A 601 27.26 16.33 -2.50
N SER A 602 28.40 17.01 -2.36
CA SER A 602 29.66 16.69 -3.05
C SER A 602 30.70 16.03 -2.13
N GLY A 603 30.24 15.47 -0.99
CA GLY A 603 31.05 14.74 -0.01
C GLY A 603 31.18 15.40 1.37
N ASN A 604 30.46 16.51 1.63
CA ASN A 604 30.49 17.26 2.90
C ASN A 604 29.14 17.28 3.64
N GLY A 605 28.15 16.55 3.13
CA GLY A 605 26.76 16.59 3.59
C GLY A 605 25.89 17.48 2.71
N TYR A 606 24.58 17.25 2.80
CA TYR A 606 23.59 17.98 2.01
C TYR A 606 23.49 19.47 2.35
N GLU A 607 23.59 20.30 1.32
CA GLU A 607 23.33 21.73 1.36
C GLU A 607 22.14 22.10 0.46
N SER A 608 21.27 23.01 0.93
CA SER A 608 20.14 23.50 0.13
C SER A 608 20.65 24.56 -0.84
N ILE A 609 20.74 24.23 -2.11
CA ILE A 609 21.39 25.06 -3.11
C ILE A 609 20.40 25.87 -3.95
N ASN A 610 19.22 25.32 -4.25
CA ASN A 610 18.25 26.01 -5.09
C ASN A 610 16.79 25.70 -4.70
N THR A 611 15.84 26.45 -5.25
CA THR A 611 14.40 26.18 -5.19
C THR A 611 13.87 26.07 -6.62
N LEU A 612 13.06 25.05 -6.88
CA LEU A 612 12.47 24.77 -8.19
C LEU A 612 10.97 24.57 -8.10
N ASP A 613 10.29 24.80 -9.22
CA ASP A 613 8.90 24.40 -9.42
C ASP A 613 8.84 22.96 -9.96
N PHE A 614 7.72 22.28 -9.72
CA PHE A 614 7.54 20.89 -10.15
C PHE A 614 7.31 20.77 -11.65
N CYS A 615 7.75 19.65 -12.24
CA CYS A 615 7.53 19.35 -13.65
C CYS A 615 6.28 18.47 -13.89
N PRO A 616 5.61 18.61 -15.05
CA PRO A 616 4.62 17.64 -15.49
C PRO A 616 5.22 16.24 -15.66
N TYR A 617 4.38 15.22 -15.44
CA TYR A 617 4.82 13.84 -15.33
C TYR A 617 3.75 12.86 -15.80
N CYS A 618 4.18 11.73 -16.36
CA CYS A 618 3.35 10.55 -16.58
C CYS A 618 4.22 9.29 -16.70
N GLU A 619 3.60 8.12 -16.78
CA GLU A 619 4.30 6.83 -16.95
C GLU A 619 3.83 6.12 -18.21
N LEU A 620 4.69 5.33 -18.85
CA LEU A 620 4.30 4.45 -19.95
C LEU A 620 3.38 3.32 -19.47
N THR A 621 2.35 3.01 -20.25
CA THR A 621 1.46 1.85 -19.97
C THR A 621 1.92 0.56 -20.63
N VAL A 622 2.68 0.68 -21.71
CA VAL A 622 3.21 -0.43 -22.51
C VAL A 622 4.65 -0.11 -22.92
N ALA A 623 5.45 -1.15 -23.16
CA ALA A 623 6.79 -0.98 -23.71
C ALA A 623 6.72 -0.38 -25.12
N VAL A 624 7.69 0.47 -25.47
CA VAL A 624 7.75 1.17 -26.76
C VAL A 624 9.13 1.01 -27.39
N GLY A 625 9.17 0.71 -28.69
CA GLY A 625 10.42 0.51 -29.43
C GLY A 625 11.09 1.83 -29.85
N LYS A 626 12.38 1.81 -30.23
CA LYS A 626 13.18 2.98 -30.67
C LYS A 626 12.51 3.93 -31.67
N MET A 627 11.65 3.43 -32.55
CA MET A 627 11.03 4.23 -33.62
C MET A 627 9.55 4.54 -33.40
N GLU A 628 8.92 4.05 -32.32
CA GLU A 628 7.53 4.34 -32.01
C GLU A 628 7.38 5.76 -31.46
N THR A 629 6.42 6.51 -31.99
CA THR A 629 6.23 7.95 -31.71
C THR A 629 4.92 8.26 -31.00
N VAL A 630 4.00 7.32 -30.85
CA VAL A 630 2.74 7.52 -30.11
C VAL A 630 2.74 6.57 -28.92
N TRP A 631 2.72 7.14 -27.73
CA TRP A 631 2.86 6.41 -26.47
C TRP A 631 1.60 6.53 -25.64
N SER A 632 1.14 5.40 -25.09
CA SER A 632 0.02 5.36 -24.15
C SER A 632 0.54 5.55 -22.72
N THR A 633 -0.06 6.49 -21.98
CA THR A 633 0.43 6.93 -20.67
C THR A 633 -0.60 6.75 -19.57
N THR A 634 -0.14 6.78 -18.32
CA THR A 634 -0.97 6.75 -17.10
C THR A 634 -0.34 7.64 -16.03
N GLY A 635 -1.04 7.83 -14.91
CA GLY A 635 -0.50 8.58 -13.77
C GLY A 635 -0.17 10.05 -14.07
N GLY A 636 -0.84 10.65 -15.06
CA GLY A 636 -0.57 12.00 -15.52
C GLY A 636 -0.75 13.07 -14.43
N LEU A 637 0.29 13.87 -14.19
CA LEU A 637 0.32 15.02 -13.29
C LEU A 637 0.69 16.27 -14.08
N ASP A 638 -0.12 17.33 -13.94
CA ASP A 638 0.05 18.63 -14.61
C ASP A 638 0.21 18.52 -16.16
N MET A 639 -0.24 17.42 -16.77
CA MET A 639 -0.08 17.14 -18.20
C MET A 639 -0.90 18.06 -19.12
N ASP A 640 -1.93 18.72 -18.57
CA ASP A 640 -2.71 19.75 -19.26
C ASP A 640 -1.94 21.06 -19.47
N THR A 641 -0.80 21.24 -18.79
CA THR A 641 0.08 22.40 -18.94
C THR A 641 1.15 22.23 -20.02
N VAL A 642 1.33 21.00 -20.53
CA VAL A 642 2.38 20.66 -21.51
C VAL A 642 2.00 21.16 -22.90
N LEU A 643 2.95 21.78 -23.58
CA LEU A 643 2.79 22.33 -24.94
C LEU A 643 3.67 21.58 -25.95
N ALA A 644 3.19 21.51 -27.19
CA ALA A 644 3.99 20.99 -28.29
C ALA A 644 5.25 21.83 -28.52
N GLY A 645 6.38 21.15 -28.77
CA GLY A 645 7.71 21.72 -28.92
C GLY A 645 8.57 21.67 -27.67
N GLN A 646 7.98 21.44 -26.49
CA GLN A 646 8.75 21.18 -25.25
C GLN A 646 9.47 19.84 -25.33
N HIS A 647 10.47 19.63 -24.49
CA HIS A 647 11.11 18.35 -24.35
C HIS A 647 10.74 17.65 -23.04
N ALA A 648 10.76 16.32 -23.09
CA ALA A 648 10.58 15.45 -21.96
C ALA A 648 11.71 14.42 -21.93
N GLN A 649 11.88 13.76 -20.79
CA GLN A 649 12.89 12.75 -20.61
C GLN A 649 12.30 11.47 -20.02
N ILE A 650 12.76 10.35 -20.57
CA ILE A 650 12.45 9.00 -20.12
C ILE A 650 13.76 8.21 -20.09
N GLY A 651 14.11 7.69 -18.92
CA GLY A 651 15.46 7.17 -18.66
C GLY A 651 16.53 8.18 -19.09
N ASP A 652 17.43 7.74 -19.97
CA ASP A 652 18.51 8.56 -20.55
C ASP A 652 18.18 9.15 -21.94
N GLU A 653 16.94 9.04 -22.43
CA GLU A 653 16.51 9.61 -23.70
C GLU A 653 15.73 10.93 -23.48
N ILE A 654 16.15 11.99 -24.17
CA ILE A 654 15.37 13.21 -24.30
C ILE A 654 14.54 13.12 -25.59
N VAL A 655 13.25 13.42 -25.47
CA VAL A 655 12.29 13.44 -26.59
C VAL A 655 11.64 14.81 -26.73
N ARG A 656 11.25 15.17 -27.95
CA ARG A 656 10.41 16.34 -28.20
C ARG A 656 8.94 15.95 -28.09
N ILE A 657 8.13 16.69 -27.36
CA ILE A 657 6.68 16.52 -27.33
C ILE A 657 6.07 17.16 -28.58
N ASP A 658 5.43 16.37 -29.43
CA ASP A 658 4.72 16.84 -30.62
C ASP A 658 3.21 17.04 -30.35
N ALA A 659 2.61 16.22 -29.49
CA ALA A 659 1.23 16.39 -29.05
C ALA A 659 0.97 15.69 -27.70
N VAL A 660 -0.03 16.17 -26.96
CA VAL A 660 -0.55 15.55 -25.73
C VAL A 660 -2.07 15.46 -25.82
N ASP A 661 -2.62 14.25 -25.61
CA ASP A 661 -4.05 14.00 -25.47
C ASP A 661 -4.33 13.52 -24.04
N THR A 662 -4.83 14.42 -23.20
CA THR A 662 -5.17 14.15 -21.79
C THR A 662 -6.48 13.39 -21.61
N VAL A 663 -7.30 13.23 -22.66
CA VAL A 663 -8.53 12.42 -22.61
C VAL A 663 -8.25 10.99 -23.05
N GLY A 664 -7.45 10.83 -24.11
CA GLY A 664 -6.98 9.54 -24.60
C GLY A 664 -5.82 8.95 -23.79
N ASN A 665 -5.19 9.72 -22.91
CA ASN A 665 -3.95 9.40 -22.19
C ASN A 665 -2.85 8.94 -23.15
N THR A 666 -2.56 9.77 -24.16
CA THR A 666 -1.48 9.50 -25.11
C THR A 666 -0.61 10.72 -25.33
N ILE A 667 0.68 10.50 -25.57
CA ILE A 667 1.60 11.55 -26.04
C ILE A 667 2.22 11.14 -27.38
N THR A 668 2.42 12.12 -28.25
CA THR A 668 3.15 11.95 -29.51
C THR A 668 4.50 12.63 -29.38
N VAL A 669 5.58 11.95 -29.76
CA VAL A 669 6.94 12.41 -29.53
C VAL A 669 7.87 12.26 -30.74
N GLY A 670 8.83 13.18 -30.84
CA GLY A 670 10.03 13.05 -31.66
C GLY A 670 11.18 12.45 -30.84
N ARG A 671 11.72 11.32 -31.31
CA ARG A 671 12.69 10.47 -30.59
C ARG A 671 14.13 10.97 -30.67
N GLY A 672 14.97 10.67 -29.67
CA GLY A 672 16.41 10.95 -29.70
C GLY A 672 16.77 12.40 -29.99
N ALA A 673 16.33 13.31 -29.12
CA ALA A 673 16.57 14.73 -29.24
C ALA A 673 17.87 15.17 -28.53
N LEU A 674 18.36 16.35 -28.94
CA LEU A 674 19.58 16.97 -28.41
C LEU A 674 20.81 16.05 -28.51
N ASP A 675 21.46 15.75 -27.39
CA ASP A 675 22.65 14.91 -27.27
C ASP A 675 22.33 13.43 -27.01
N THR A 676 21.05 13.05 -27.08
CA THR A 676 20.56 11.69 -26.84
C THR A 676 20.12 10.98 -28.12
N VAL A 677 19.93 9.67 -28.06
CA VAL A 677 19.51 8.83 -29.19
C VAL A 677 18.29 7.98 -28.81
N PRO A 678 17.51 7.48 -29.79
CA PRO A 678 16.34 6.68 -29.49
C PRO A 678 16.69 5.36 -28.77
N GLN A 679 15.96 5.05 -27.69
CA GLN A 679 16.10 3.81 -26.90
C GLN A 679 14.80 3.01 -26.87
N ASP A 680 14.87 1.73 -26.49
CA ASP A 680 13.67 0.97 -26.13
C ASP A 680 13.31 1.29 -24.68
N HIS A 681 12.02 1.47 -24.39
CA HIS A 681 11.53 1.78 -23.03
C HIS A 681 10.50 0.75 -22.58
N ALA A 682 10.52 0.42 -21.30
CA ALA A 682 9.62 -0.56 -20.70
C ALA A 682 8.30 0.08 -20.26
N ALA A 683 7.27 -0.75 -20.05
CA ALA A 683 6.07 -0.29 -19.36
C ALA A 683 6.45 0.21 -17.96
N THR A 684 5.73 1.21 -17.45
CA THR A 684 5.95 1.92 -16.18
C THR A 684 7.15 2.86 -16.10
N ASP A 685 7.93 3.00 -17.18
CA ASP A 685 9.02 3.98 -17.21
C ASP A 685 8.47 5.42 -17.10
N SER A 686 9.12 6.20 -16.22
CA SER A 686 8.78 7.57 -15.86
C SER A 686 9.13 8.56 -16.96
N ILE A 687 8.17 9.43 -17.31
CA ILE A 687 8.34 10.52 -18.28
C ILE A 687 8.27 11.86 -17.55
N PHE A 688 9.37 12.60 -17.52
CA PHE A 688 9.48 13.92 -16.90
C PHE A 688 9.51 15.03 -17.96
N VAL A 689 8.53 15.94 -17.94
CA VAL A 689 8.53 17.12 -18.83
C VAL A 689 9.20 18.30 -18.11
N TRP A 690 10.51 18.19 -17.92
CA TRP A 690 11.25 19.08 -17.02
C TRP A 690 11.68 20.40 -17.67
N ASP A 691 11.64 20.55 -19.00
CA ASP A 691 12.02 21.74 -19.78
C ASP A 691 12.28 23.03 -18.98
N LEU A 692 11.27 23.84 -18.65
CA LEU A 692 11.44 25.05 -17.82
C LEU A 692 11.20 24.82 -16.31
N ASN A 693 10.95 23.59 -15.91
CA ASN A 693 10.50 23.15 -14.58
C ASN A 693 11.56 22.27 -13.89
N TYR A 694 12.79 22.77 -13.81
CA TYR A 694 13.90 22.13 -13.08
C TYR A 694 14.65 23.13 -12.19
N GLY A 695 15.41 22.60 -11.23
CA GLY A 695 16.40 23.36 -10.47
C GLY A 695 17.81 23.00 -10.92
N ALA A 696 18.70 23.99 -10.99
CA ALA A 696 20.12 23.79 -11.28
C ALA A 696 20.98 24.17 -10.07
N ASP A 697 22.01 23.39 -9.79
CA ASP A 697 23.11 23.79 -8.93
C ASP A 697 24.01 24.76 -9.70
N PRO A 698 24.19 26.02 -9.26
CA PRO A 698 25.04 26.99 -9.93
C PRO A 698 26.54 26.72 -9.72
N THR A 699 26.90 25.73 -8.89
CA THR A 699 28.28 25.30 -8.66
C THR A 699 28.82 24.65 -9.93
N GLU A 700 29.97 25.15 -10.38
CA GLU A 700 30.72 24.55 -11.48
C GLU A 700 31.48 23.32 -10.94
N TYR A 701 31.11 22.14 -11.45
CA TYR A 701 31.77 20.87 -11.16
C TYR A 701 32.68 20.47 -12.34
N VAL A 702 33.59 19.54 -12.11
CA VAL A 702 34.49 19.01 -13.16
C VAL A 702 34.17 17.54 -13.44
N ALA A 703 34.44 17.08 -14.65
CA ALA A 703 34.26 15.68 -15.05
C ALA A 703 34.88 14.70 -14.04
N ALA A 704 34.19 13.57 -13.83
CA ALA A 704 34.41 12.53 -12.82
C ALA A 704 34.06 12.89 -11.37
N GLU A 705 33.63 14.12 -11.07
CA GLU A 705 33.01 14.41 -9.77
C GLU A 705 31.64 13.74 -9.65
N VAL A 706 31.30 13.31 -8.43
CA VAL A 706 30.04 12.65 -8.09
C VAL A 706 29.28 13.54 -7.13
N VAL A 707 28.04 13.86 -7.47
CA VAL A 707 27.16 14.75 -6.71
C VAL A 707 25.84 14.03 -6.45
N ASP A 708 25.46 13.92 -5.19
CA ASP A 708 24.17 13.38 -4.80
C ASP A 708 23.12 14.49 -4.69
N VAL A 709 21.95 14.24 -5.25
CA VAL A 709 20.86 15.22 -5.36
C VAL A 709 19.61 14.70 -4.65
N LYS A 710 18.97 15.59 -3.87
CA LYS A 710 17.65 15.36 -3.28
C LYS A 710 16.72 16.53 -3.56
N ILE A 711 15.49 16.22 -3.96
CA ILE A 711 14.45 17.22 -4.23
C ILE A 711 13.43 17.16 -3.10
N GLN A 712 13.37 18.19 -2.28
CA GLN A 712 12.54 18.29 -1.08
C GLN A 712 11.31 19.15 -1.32
N PRO A 713 10.11 18.55 -1.45
CA PRO A 713 8.87 19.29 -1.52
C PRO A 713 8.66 20.20 -0.31
N VAL A 714 8.14 21.39 -0.59
CA VAL A 714 7.82 22.44 0.38
C VAL A 714 6.36 22.86 0.21
N SER A 715 5.68 23.09 1.32
CA SER A 715 4.34 23.69 1.35
C SER A 715 4.28 24.83 2.38
N GLY A 716 3.14 25.52 2.47
CA GLY A 716 2.93 26.59 3.44
C GLY A 716 3.02 26.15 4.91
N SER A 717 3.02 24.84 5.14
CA SER A 717 3.00 24.14 6.44
C SER A 717 4.35 23.62 6.90
N GLY A 718 5.32 23.50 5.98
CA GLY A 718 6.60 22.86 6.26
C GLY A 718 7.17 22.13 5.05
N THR A 719 8.10 21.21 5.31
CA THR A 719 8.88 20.47 4.31
C THR A 719 8.87 18.98 4.62
N VAL A 720 9.05 18.13 3.61
CA VAL A 720 9.28 16.68 3.80
C VAL A 720 10.60 16.46 4.54
N ASP A 721 10.71 15.40 5.34
CA ASP A 721 12.01 14.99 5.90
C ASP A 721 12.97 14.55 4.76
N LEU A 722 14.21 15.05 4.80
CA LEU A 722 15.29 14.69 3.86
C LEU A 722 15.61 13.19 3.87
N GLY A 723 15.36 12.50 4.98
CA GLY A 723 15.53 11.05 5.09
C GLY A 723 14.50 10.23 4.32
N LEU A 724 13.37 10.84 3.92
CA LEU A 724 12.30 10.17 3.16
C LEU A 724 12.39 10.42 1.65
N ILE A 725 13.37 11.20 1.20
CA ILE A 725 13.54 11.58 -0.20
C ILE A 725 14.57 10.66 -0.86
N THR A 726 14.18 10.09 -2.01
CA THR A 726 15.06 9.30 -2.87
C THR A 726 16.25 10.14 -3.33
N GLU A 727 17.44 9.62 -3.08
CA GLU A 727 18.71 10.17 -3.52
C GLU A 727 18.96 9.83 -4.99
N ARG A 728 19.43 10.81 -5.75
CA ARG A 728 19.84 10.64 -7.15
C ARG A 728 21.30 11.05 -7.30
N THR A 729 22.15 10.10 -7.67
CA THR A 729 23.58 10.32 -7.87
C THR A 729 23.88 10.70 -9.31
N VAL A 730 24.61 11.80 -9.50
CA VAL A 730 25.05 12.28 -10.81
C VAL A 730 26.57 12.23 -10.86
N THR A 731 27.13 11.59 -11.88
CA THR A 731 28.56 11.64 -12.19
C THR A 731 28.76 12.56 -13.38
N LEU A 732 29.56 13.62 -13.22
CA LEU A 732 29.83 14.58 -14.30
C LEU A 732 30.73 13.95 -15.38
N ASP A 733 30.44 14.23 -16.64
CA ASP A 733 31.16 13.71 -17.81
C ASP A 733 31.53 14.80 -18.84
N GLY A 734 31.35 16.08 -18.46
CA GLY A 734 31.55 17.22 -19.37
C GLY A 734 30.55 17.19 -20.54
N ARG A 735 29.32 16.77 -20.25
CA ARG A 735 28.26 16.48 -21.22
C ARG A 735 28.07 17.60 -22.23
N ALA A 736 28.07 18.84 -21.76
CA ALA A 736 27.83 20.02 -22.60
C ALA A 736 28.93 20.30 -23.64
N TRP A 737 30.17 19.86 -23.43
CA TRP A 737 31.26 20.05 -24.40
C TRP A 737 31.21 19.05 -25.55
N ARG A 738 30.64 17.86 -25.33
CA ARG A 738 30.63 16.76 -26.29
C ARG A 738 29.80 17.11 -27.54
N PRO A 739 30.18 16.65 -28.74
CA PRO A 739 29.37 16.83 -29.94
C PRO A 739 28.05 16.03 -29.82
N TYR A 740 27.01 16.48 -30.52
CA TYR A 740 25.77 15.69 -30.59
C TYR A 740 25.99 14.38 -31.35
N ALA A 741 25.28 13.34 -30.91
CA ALA A 741 25.29 12.05 -31.59
C ALA A 741 24.75 12.18 -33.02
N PRO A 742 25.21 11.36 -33.98
CA PRO A 742 24.69 11.41 -35.35
C PRO A 742 23.19 11.10 -35.43
N GLY A 743 22.50 11.79 -36.32
CA GLY A 743 21.09 11.53 -36.65
C GLY A 743 20.93 10.48 -37.75
N GLN A 744 19.69 10.11 -38.06
CA GLN A 744 19.30 9.19 -39.14
C GLN A 744 20.16 7.92 -39.28
N PHE A 745 20.53 7.31 -38.15
CA PHE A 745 21.39 6.13 -38.21
C PHE A 745 20.63 4.95 -38.82
N LYS A 746 21.20 4.36 -39.88
CA LYS A 746 20.60 3.26 -40.62
C LYS A 746 21.64 2.22 -41.00
N VAL A 747 21.20 0.97 -40.99
CA VAL A 747 21.93 -0.18 -41.52
C VAL A 747 21.18 -0.68 -42.74
N ASN A 748 21.86 -0.73 -43.89
CA ASN A 748 21.27 -1.08 -45.19
C ASN A 748 20.01 -0.25 -45.54
N GLY A 749 19.99 1.01 -45.10
CA GLY A 749 18.88 1.94 -45.35
C GLY A 749 17.67 1.80 -44.40
N LEU A 750 17.72 0.90 -43.41
CA LEU A 750 16.65 0.63 -42.44
C LEU A 750 16.98 1.17 -41.05
N TYR A 751 15.94 1.61 -40.33
CA TYR A 751 16.04 2.06 -38.93
C TYR A 751 15.78 0.90 -37.99
N TYR A 752 16.80 0.49 -37.23
CA TYR A 752 16.70 -0.46 -36.10
C TYR A 752 15.81 -1.71 -36.35
N ASP A 753 15.73 -2.19 -37.60
CA ASP A 753 14.86 -3.31 -37.96
C ASP A 753 15.56 -4.62 -37.60
N THR A 754 14.95 -5.43 -36.75
CA THR A 754 15.46 -6.75 -36.35
C THR A 754 14.76 -7.90 -37.07
N SER A 755 13.78 -7.60 -37.92
CA SER A 755 13.01 -8.60 -38.67
C SER A 755 13.64 -8.99 -40.02
N VAL A 756 14.71 -8.28 -40.41
CA VAL A 756 15.43 -8.51 -41.67
C VAL A 756 16.66 -9.37 -41.42
N ASP A 757 16.88 -10.35 -42.29
CA ASP A 757 18.12 -11.12 -42.31
C ASP A 757 19.24 -10.25 -42.90
N TYR A 758 20.20 -9.87 -42.07
CA TYR A 758 21.37 -9.12 -42.53
C TYR A 758 22.45 -10.09 -43.01
N SER A 759 23.00 -9.82 -44.19
CA SER A 759 24.09 -10.59 -44.78
C SER A 759 24.96 -9.71 -45.68
N GLY A 760 26.17 -10.19 -46.00
CA GLY A 760 27.14 -9.48 -46.82
C GLY A 760 27.67 -8.19 -46.19
N GLU A 761 28.22 -7.32 -47.02
CA GLU A 761 28.76 -6.02 -46.59
C GLU A 761 27.62 -5.10 -46.11
N LEU A 762 27.73 -4.63 -44.87
CA LEU A 762 26.77 -3.71 -44.27
C LEU A 762 27.07 -2.28 -44.73
N THR A 763 26.04 -1.59 -45.22
CA THR A 763 26.10 -0.15 -45.51
C THR A 763 25.55 0.63 -44.33
N LEU A 764 26.42 1.39 -43.66
CA LEU A 764 26.07 2.25 -42.54
C LEU A 764 25.95 3.69 -43.03
N THR A 765 24.85 4.36 -42.69
CA THR A 765 24.62 5.76 -43.02
C THR A 765 24.07 6.51 -41.83
N TRP A 766 24.42 7.79 -41.72
CA TRP A 766 23.91 8.70 -40.71
C TRP A 766 23.79 10.12 -41.28
N ALA A 767 23.29 11.07 -40.49
CA ALA A 767 23.19 12.48 -40.84
C ALA A 767 23.96 13.33 -39.82
N HIS A 768 24.55 14.43 -40.29
CA HIS A 768 25.22 15.35 -39.38
C HIS A 768 24.22 16.06 -38.46
N ARG A 769 24.66 16.27 -37.22
CA ARG A 769 24.02 17.15 -36.24
C ARG A 769 25.04 18.17 -35.76
N ASP A 770 24.57 19.37 -35.45
CA ASP A 770 25.38 20.46 -34.94
C ASP A 770 24.71 21.06 -33.71
N ARG A 771 25.36 20.93 -32.56
CA ARG A 771 24.82 21.48 -31.30
C ARG A 771 24.68 23.00 -31.34
N LEU A 772 25.57 23.71 -32.04
CA LEU A 772 25.65 25.17 -32.09
C LEU A 772 24.53 25.78 -32.94
N GLU A 773 24.05 25.06 -33.95
CA GLU A 773 22.93 25.46 -34.81
C GLU A 773 21.57 25.01 -34.24
N GLN A 774 21.58 24.15 -33.22
CA GLN A 774 20.39 23.55 -32.60
C GLN A 774 20.04 24.17 -31.23
N THR A 775 20.29 25.48 -31.09
CA THR A 775 20.08 26.24 -29.84
C THR A 775 18.80 27.07 -29.80
N GLY A 776 18.08 27.18 -30.92
CA GLY A 776 16.83 27.93 -31.02
C GLY A 776 15.84 27.33 -32.01
N GLY A 777 14.56 27.68 -31.87
CA GLY A 777 13.48 27.12 -32.69
C GLY A 777 12.97 25.77 -32.18
N THR A 778 12.50 24.91 -33.07
CA THR A 778 11.95 23.60 -32.71
C THR A 778 13.09 22.61 -32.48
N ILE A 779 13.04 21.90 -31.34
CA ILE A 779 13.99 20.83 -31.04
C ILE A 779 13.99 19.79 -32.15
N VAL A 780 15.15 19.25 -32.48
CA VAL A 780 15.31 18.32 -33.59
C VAL A 780 15.41 16.89 -33.05
N ASP A 781 14.60 16.01 -33.64
CA ASP A 781 14.60 14.57 -33.37
C ASP A 781 15.61 13.81 -34.25
N HIS A 782 15.83 12.54 -33.94
CA HIS A 782 16.76 11.65 -34.62
C HIS A 782 16.47 11.47 -36.12
N THR A 783 15.22 11.67 -36.56
CA THR A 783 14.81 11.41 -37.95
C THR A 783 14.97 12.63 -38.86
N MET A 784 15.35 13.78 -38.32
CA MET A 784 15.63 14.97 -39.11
C MET A 784 16.80 14.76 -40.06
N GLY A 785 16.74 15.38 -41.24
CA GLY A 785 17.82 15.34 -42.22
C GLY A 785 19.09 16.05 -41.74
N ASP A 786 20.11 16.06 -42.59
CA ASP A 786 21.42 16.65 -42.31
C ASP A 786 21.34 18.16 -41.97
N ILE A 787 21.85 18.54 -40.79
CA ILE A 787 21.90 19.93 -40.29
C ILE A 787 23.31 20.53 -40.45
N GLY A 788 24.22 19.79 -41.07
CA GLY A 788 25.65 20.09 -41.07
C GLY A 788 26.32 19.64 -39.77
N PRO A 789 27.63 19.36 -39.80
CA PRO A 789 28.38 19.05 -38.59
C PRO A 789 28.90 20.32 -37.93
N GLU A 790 29.02 20.28 -36.60
CA GLU A 790 29.86 21.27 -35.91
C GLU A 790 31.27 21.24 -36.52
N PRO A 791 31.91 22.39 -36.78
CA PRO A 791 33.22 22.44 -37.42
C PRO A 791 34.25 21.53 -36.73
N GLY A 792 34.86 20.63 -37.52
CA GLY A 792 35.86 19.68 -37.01
C GLY A 792 35.28 18.35 -36.50
N THR A 793 33.97 18.12 -36.63
CA THR A 793 33.35 16.82 -36.31
C THR A 793 33.76 15.75 -37.33
N LEU A 794 34.21 14.62 -36.81
CA LEU A 794 34.46 13.35 -37.50
C LEU A 794 33.61 12.25 -36.85
N TYR A 795 33.64 11.03 -37.40
CA TYR A 795 32.90 9.90 -36.87
C TYR A 795 33.78 8.68 -36.64
N ARG A 796 33.34 7.85 -35.69
CA ARG A 796 33.86 6.52 -35.45
C ARG A 796 32.74 5.50 -35.58
N VAL A 797 32.98 4.44 -36.34
CA VAL A 797 32.15 3.24 -36.39
C VAL A 797 32.82 2.15 -35.58
N GLN A 798 32.05 1.49 -34.72
CA GLN A 798 32.48 0.28 -34.01
C GLN A 798 31.53 -0.87 -34.35
N GLY A 799 32.11 -2.03 -34.64
CA GLY A 799 31.39 -3.26 -34.97
C GLY A 799 31.76 -4.38 -34.01
N TYR A 800 30.74 -5.00 -33.43
CA TYR A 800 30.85 -6.09 -32.49
C TYR A 800 30.19 -7.34 -33.08
N VAL A 801 30.79 -8.50 -32.80
CA VAL A 801 30.25 -9.82 -33.10
C VAL A 801 30.22 -10.60 -31.78
N ASP A 802 29.04 -11.05 -31.37
CA ASP A 802 28.80 -11.75 -30.10
C ASP A 802 29.44 -11.01 -28.91
N ASP A 803 29.14 -9.70 -28.83
CA ASP A 803 29.67 -8.74 -27.85
C ASP A 803 31.19 -8.49 -27.87
N VAL A 804 31.92 -9.07 -28.84
CA VAL A 804 33.35 -8.81 -29.03
C VAL A 804 33.57 -7.73 -30.06
N LEU A 805 34.27 -6.65 -29.69
CA LEU A 805 34.68 -5.60 -30.63
C LEU A 805 35.67 -6.18 -31.66
N VAL A 806 35.24 -6.26 -32.92
CA VAL A 806 36.05 -6.81 -34.04
C VAL A 806 36.36 -5.76 -35.10
N HIS A 807 35.66 -4.64 -35.12
CA HIS A 807 35.85 -3.57 -36.09
C HIS A 807 35.86 -2.19 -35.43
N THR A 808 36.81 -1.35 -35.86
CA THR A 808 36.84 0.07 -35.51
C THR A 808 37.37 0.85 -36.70
N GLU A 809 36.56 1.75 -37.22
CA GLU A 809 36.94 2.75 -38.21
C GLU A 809 36.76 4.12 -37.57
N ASP A 810 37.80 4.95 -37.53
CA ASP A 810 37.81 6.24 -36.85
C ASP A 810 38.22 7.35 -37.83
N ASP A 811 38.01 8.60 -37.43
CA ASP A 811 38.32 9.80 -38.21
C ASP A 811 37.60 9.87 -39.58
N ILE A 812 36.38 9.33 -39.65
CA ILE A 812 35.52 9.37 -40.85
C ILE A 812 34.96 10.79 -41.01
N ALA A 813 35.30 11.46 -42.12
CA ALA A 813 34.81 12.80 -42.42
C ALA A 813 33.42 12.82 -43.10
N GLY A 814 33.01 11.69 -43.70
CA GLY A 814 31.73 11.55 -44.37
C GLY A 814 30.61 11.04 -43.45
N THR A 815 29.46 10.77 -44.06
CA THR A 815 28.24 10.27 -43.39
C THR A 815 27.91 8.81 -43.71
N THR A 816 28.90 8.07 -44.21
CA THR A 816 28.74 6.68 -44.59
C THR A 816 30.01 5.89 -44.31
N ALA A 817 29.83 4.63 -43.94
CA ALA A 817 30.86 3.62 -43.84
C ALA A 817 30.32 2.28 -44.36
N SER A 818 31.23 1.39 -44.71
CA SER A 818 30.91 0.03 -45.10
C SER A 818 31.73 -0.93 -44.25
N TRP A 819 31.06 -1.93 -43.70
CA TRP A 819 31.70 -2.93 -42.85
C TRP A 819 31.18 -4.32 -43.16
N ASP A 820 32.09 -5.25 -43.38
CA ASP A 820 31.82 -6.68 -43.44
C ASP A 820 32.20 -7.32 -42.09
N PRO A 821 31.23 -7.88 -41.33
CA PRO A 821 31.50 -8.60 -40.08
C PRO A 821 32.44 -9.80 -40.22
N GLY A 822 32.65 -10.31 -41.44
CA GLY A 822 33.60 -11.40 -41.72
C GLY A 822 33.14 -12.76 -41.21
N LEU A 823 31.84 -12.93 -40.95
CA LEU A 823 31.19 -14.23 -40.76
C LEU A 823 30.92 -14.82 -42.15
N ASP A 824 31.26 -16.10 -42.37
CA ASP A 824 31.01 -16.76 -43.66
C ASP A 824 29.49 -16.81 -43.93
N ASP A 825 29.04 -16.00 -44.90
CA ASP A 825 27.63 -15.81 -45.24
C ASP A 825 26.94 -17.16 -45.56
N GLY A 826 25.92 -17.50 -44.75
CA GLY A 826 25.17 -18.75 -44.86
C GLY A 826 25.82 -19.99 -44.21
N VAL A 827 26.96 -19.83 -43.51
CA VAL A 827 27.66 -20.91 -42.78
C VAL A 827 27.77 -20.62 -41.28
N GLU A 828 28.09 -19.38 -40.92
CA GLU A 828 28.21 -18.92 -39.55
C GLU A 828 27.16 -17.83 -39.25
N SER A 829 26.51 -17.92 -38.09
CA SER A 829 25.54 -16.94 -37.61
C SER A 829 26.00 -16.35 -36.28
N GLY A 830 25.82 -15.05 -36.09
CA GLY A 830 26.16 -14.37 -34.84
C GLY A 830 25.33 -13.11 -34.63
N THR A 831 25.33 -12.62 -33.40
CA THR A 831 24.70 -11.34 -33.06
C THR A 831 25.68 -10.22 -33.37
N VAL A 832 25.31 -9.34 -34.31
CA VAL A 832 26.14 -8.19 -34.72
C VAL A 832 25.57 -6.92 -34.12
N ARG A 833 26.43 -6.12 -33.47
CA ARG A 833 26.11 -4.76 -33.01
C ARG A 833 26.98 -3.74 -33.72
N VAL A 834 26.37 -2.66 -34.22
CA VAL A 834 27.06 -1.51 -34.81
C VAL A 834 26.76 -0.24 -34.04
N GLU A 835 27.76 0.59 -33.84
CA GLU A 835 27.67 1.87 -33.12
C GLU A 835 28.36 2.97 -33.93
N VAL A 836 27.78 4.17 -33.95
CA VAL A 836 28.39 5.34 -34.62
C VAL A 836 28.53 6.50 -33.65
N HIS A 837 29.77 6.88 -33.34
CA HIS A 837 30.08 7.98 -32.42
C HIS A 837 30.47 9.23 -33.21
N ALA A 838 29.94 10.40 -32.83
CA ALA A 838 30.52 11.66 -33.30
C ALA A 838 31.76 11.98 -32.48
N LYS A 839 32.77 12.60 -33.10
CA LYS A 839 34.06 12.91 -32.50
C LYS A 839 34.47 14.34 -32.85
N ARG A 840 34.76 15.17 -31.86
CA ARG A 840 35.29 16.53 -32.04
C ARG A 840 36.34 16.79 -30.98
N ASP A 841 37.47 17.40 -31.33
CA ASP A 841 38.54 17.75 -30.38
C ASP A 841 39.03 16.60 -29.48
N GLY A 842 38.96 15.36 -29.99
CA GLY A 842 39.37 14.16 -29.26
C GLY A 842 38.36 13.61 -28.25
N VAL A 843 37.18 14.22 -28.12
CA VAL A 843 36.05 13.70 -27.30
C VAL A 843 34.94 13.13 -28.18
N TYR A 844 34.25 12.11 -27.68
CA TYR A 844 33.13 11.46 -28.36
C TYR A 844 31.79 12.00 -27.86
N SER A 845 30.74 11.86 -28.68
CA SER A 845 29.36 12.14 -28.28
C SER A 845 28.99 11.43 -26.98
N TRP A 846 28.09 12.04 -26.20
CA TRP A 846 27.67 11.49 -24.91
C TRP A 846 26.98 10.13 -25.05
N GLN A 847 26.12 10.01 -26.06
CA GLN A 847 25.55 8.74 -26.52
C GLN A 847 25.95 8.48 -27.98
N ALA A 848 25.73 7.24 -28.43
CA ALA A 848 25.89 6.84 -29.83
C ALA A 848 24.68 6.02 -30.28
N PRO A 849 24.10 6.28 -31.46
CA PRO A 849 23.08 5.40 -32.01
C PRO A 849 23.73 4.04 -32.29
N TRP A 850 22.98 2.99 -31.93
CA TRP A 850 23.43 1.62 -32.06
C TRP A 850 22.30 0.69 -32.49
N HIS A 851 22.64 -0.31 -33.31
CA HIS A 851 21.72 -1.34 -33.77
C HIS A 851 22.34 -2.72 -33.58
N GLU A 852 21.56 -3.64 -33.03
CA GLU A 852 21.93 -5.03 -32.83
C GLU A 852 20.94 -5.94 -33.54
N PHE A 853 21.45 -6.93 -34.27
CA PHE A 853 20.66 -7.81 -35.12
C PHE A 853 21.41 -9.11 -35.38
N LEU A 854 20.68 -10.14 -35.84
CA LEU A 854 21.26 -11.40 -36.27
C LEU A 854 21.85 -11.26 -37.68
N TYR A 855 23.09 -11.73 -37.86
CA TYR A 855 23.81 -11.73 -39.13
C TYR A 855 24.07 -13.15 -39.64
N GLY A 856 23.94 -13.38 -40.94
CA GLY A 856 24.23 -14.68 -41.59
C GLY A 856 23.04 -15.64 -41.69
N ALA A 857 21.82 -15.20 -41.39
CA ALA A 857 20.62 -16.03 -41.33
C ALA A 857 19.93 -16.32 -42.69
N ALA A 858 20.63 -16.22 -43.82
CA ALA A 858 20.02 -16.50 -45.12
C ALA A 858 19.75 -18.01 -45.31
N GLY A 859 18.58 -18.48 -44.85
CA GLY A 859 18.01 -19.79 -45.22
C GLY A 859 17.56 -20.72 -44.09
N GLN A 860 17.67 -20.36 -42.81
CA GLN A 860 17.19 -21.25 -41.74
C GLN A 860 15.69 -21.10 -41.49
N ARG A 861 14.94 -22.20 -41.63
CA ARG A 861 13.56 -22.27 -41.14
C ARG A 861 13.56 -22.42 -39.62
N VAL A 862 13.24 -21.33 -38.93
CA VAL A 862 12.93 -21.33 -37.49
C VAL A 862 11.44 -21.61 -37.23
N THR A 863 11.11 -22.14 -36.05
CA THR A 863 9.72 -22.29 -35.58
C THR A 863 9.17 -20.96 -35.03
N GLU A 864 7.87 -20.90 -34.67
CA GLU A 864 7.26 -19.69 -34.05
C GLU A 864 7.91 -19.28 -32.71
N GLU A 865 8.75 -20.14 -32.13
CA GLU A 865 9.58 -19.88 -30.94
C GLU A 865 11.07 -19.61 -31.25
N ASN A 866 11.44 -19.32 -32.50
CA ASN A 866 12.81 -19.00 -32.96
C ASN A 866 13.89 -20.11 -32.87
N ASP A 867 13.53 -21.36 -32.59
CA ASP A 867 14.47 -22.50 -32.63
C ASP A 867 14.76 -23.00 -34.07
N GLY A 868 16.02 -23.31 -34.37
CA GLY A 868 16.47 -23.86 -35.66
C GLY A 868 16.13 -25.35 -35.86
N ARG A 869 15.62 -25.73 -37.04
CA ARG A 869 15.31 -27.15 -37.35
C ARG A 869 16.54 -27.96 -37.73
N VAL A 870 16.85 -28.97 -36.91
CA VAL A 870 17.89 -30.00 -37.14
C VAL A 870 17.30 -31.36 -37.53
N THR A 871 18.06 -32.16 -38.28
CA THR A 871 17.72 -33.57 -38.60
C THR A 871 18.11 -34.53 -37.46
N GLU A 872 17.69 -35.80 -37.51
CA GLU A 872 18.09 -36.83 -36.52
C GLU A 872 19.61 -37.12 -36.47
N GLY A 873 20.41 -36.50 -37.34
CA GLY A 873 21.87 -36.54 -37.34
C GLY A 873 22.54 -35.22 -36.94
N ASP A 874 21.82 -34.28 -36.31
CA ASP A 874 22.28 -32.94 -35.90
C ASP A 874 22.73 -32.01 -37.05
N GLU A 875 22.33 -32.29 -38.30
CA GLU A 875 22.59 -31.39 -39.43
C GLU A 875 21.47 -30.35 -39.57
N LEU A 876 21.85 -29.06 -39.63
CA LEU A 876 20.98 -27.90 -39.90
C LEU A 876 20.53 -27.89 -41.37
N ARG A 877 19.22 -27.81 -41.62
CA ARG A 877 18.67 -27.75 -43.00
C ARG A 877 18.65 -26.31 -43.52
N VAL A 878 19.34 -26.07 -44.65
CA VAL A 878 19.43 -24.73 -45.26
C VAL A 878 18.64 -24.58 -46.58
N THR A 879 18.35 -25.63 -47.37
CA THR A 879 17.41 -25.58 -48.53
C THR A 879 17.00 -26.99 -49.02
N GLU A 880 15.89 -27.12 -49.78
CA GLU A 880 15.63 -28.30 -50.63
C GLU A 880 16.18 -28.04 -52.05
N ASP A 881 17.36 -28.59 -52.34
CA ASP A 881 17.72 -29.25 -53.61
C ASP A 881 18.96 -30.14 -53.41
#